data_AF-A0A517NUN0-F1
#
_entry.id   AF-A0A517NUN0-F1
#
_cell.length_a   1.000
_cell.length_b   1.000
_cell.length_c   1.000
_cell.angle_alpha   90.00
_cell.angle_beta   90.00
_cell.angle_gamma   90.00
#
_symmetry.space_group_name_H-M   'P 1'
#
loop_
_entity.id
_entity.type
_entity.pdbx_description
1 polymer ?
#
loop_
_entity_poly.entity_id
_entity_poly.type
_entity_poly.pdbx_seq_one_letter_code
_entity_poly.pdbx_strand_id
1 'polypeptide(L)'
;MVGCMVDSSVGIAGAAQLLPLLDYADLDGAALISEDIATGVVVDNGRIRLGDGFWKRRSTYKQAQRRERVMRAFRILLVTILFAGLVPVELYGQTSPALGHQTDEQIDSLVDRLMRGEGVPGISVAVAKQNQLVYSKGFGLADVENSVPATDQTLYRTASIAKPMAAAVVLSLMEEGKLNLDEDVRTYVPHFGKKRWVVTSRQLLGHLGGIRHYKSSAEASSTEHFFSLQSALKTFANDRLIHKPGSKYRYSSFGYNLLGSVSEGAAEESFPHLLQKRVLGPAGMVHTVVDDTYVVIPNRASGYIRATESLLTTLPDDHNWVLGKLYNSKLHDTSMKIPGGGLLSTASDLVRFATALNQRKLLKQSTLQTMWTRQRTSDNKPTSYGLGWSVGEKSGRRAVWHGGAQSGTSTTLLLYPDTGTCVALMSNLQRLKLMETAVAIADVVDPPTYDYAPAIEKLKAAVRYEVAEKDLPAFSISMVDRNKTVWADGFGFQDAEKKTPATAGTVYRVGSISKLFTDIAVVQLAEEGKLDLDAPIQKYLPGFQPNNPFGVKQTLRQMMTHRSGLVRESPVGNYFDPDEPSLTETVASLNQTKLVYEPDTKTKYSNAAIAVVGSVLENQLDVTHPQRVRQSIFEPLGMTNSSFVATPEIAPKIATGWMWTYDDRRSEAPSFLLGTGPAGNLYSNVIDLSKFLSCLFNDGRTESGRILQPDSLTEMISPRKDKNGKSVGYGLGFRISSLDGHTKVGHGGAVYGFSTQLGALPQRKLGVAAASSLDASNGVVSRLTNYALRLMLATQDGKALPEYRSTIAIPADRISNLLGTYREVDGDAEENRFTQISQLNGRVMMERGSFRHDLRAAADDGSIITDDVIGADTEVKREGEDRLRVGDLTFERLPNIPPQEIPKRWRGLIGEYGWDHNTLYILEDNGKLYALIEWFYRYPLKEVSENVFEFPNYGLYHGEGLKFTRTPDGRATEVNAAEVVFKRREVGTKDGETFKIKPVKPIDELRAKALAANPPVEQGDFREANLTELVQLDPTIKLDIRYATTNNFTGAVFYKQPKAFMQHPAAEAVVRANARVRSRGLGLLINDAYRPWHVTKMFWDATPGDLKDFVANPANGSRHNRGCAVDLTLYDLKTGEPIQMVAGYDEFSPRSFPMYPGGTSRQRWYRDLLRRTMEAEGFTIYEFEWWHFDFGDWKKYRIGNVTFEEIDHH
;
A
#
# COMPACT_ATOMS: atom_id res chain seq x y z
N MET A 1 47.67 6.89 -45.79
CA MET A 1 48.48 6.82 -44.55
C MET A 1 47.94 5.61 -43.79
N VAL A 2 48.55 4.42 -43.83
CA VAL A 2 49.95 4.03 -43.51
C VAL A 2 50.20 4.05 -42.00
N GLY A 3 50.46 2.93 -41.32
CA GLY A 3 50.32 1.53 -41.77
C GLY A 3 51.10 0.47 -40.95
N CYS A 4 50.96 -0.80 -41.39
CA CYS A 4 51.83 -1.97 -41.14
C CYS A 4 51.78 -2.59 -39.72
N MET A 5 51.99 -3.91 -39.51
CA MET A 5 52.31 -5.09 -40.36
C MET A 5 51.83 -6.37 -39.58
N VAL A 6 51.75 -7.64 -40.02
CA VAL A 6 52.18 -8.49 -41.18
C VAL A 6 50.99 -9.44 -41.47
N ASP A 7 50.58 -9.78 -42.70
CA ASP A 7 50.98 -10.93 -43.57
C ASP A 7 51.21 -12.30 -42.86
N SER A 8 50.88 -13.49 -43.39
CA SER A 8 50.35 -13.86 -44.74
C SER A 8 49.67 -15.27 -44.81
N SER A 9 48.88 -15.48 -45.88
CA SER A 9 48.62 -16.75 -46.62
C SER A 9 47.87 -18.00 -46.04
N VAL A 10 46.82 -18.40 -46.79
CA VAL A 10 46.43 -19.77 -47.26
C VAL A 10 46.24 -20.95 -46.27
N GLY A 11 45.07 -21.62 -46.30
CA GLY A 11 44.90 -22.98 -45.72
C GLY A 11 43.49 -23.61 -45.82
N ILE A 12 43.39 -24.79 -46.45
CA ILE A 12 42.16 -25.56 -46.76
C ILE A 12 41.63 -26.40 -45.57
N ALA A 13 40.29 -26.46 -45.42
CA ALA A 13 39.46 -27.50 -44.76
C ALA A 13 39.59 -27.74 -43.23
N GLY A 14 38.58 -28.44 -42.67
CA GLY A 14 38.63 -29.06 -41.35
C GLY A 14 37.35 -28.91 -40.51
N ALA A 15 36.58 -29.99 -40.36
CA ALA A 15 35.55 -30.11 -39.31
C ALA A 15 35.74 -31.46 -38.61
N ALA A 16 35.88 -31.47 -37.27
CA ALA A 16 35.75 -32.69 -36.45
C ALA A 16 35.80 -32.40 -34.92
N GLN A 17 35.07 -33.25 -34.18
CA GLN A 17 35.40 -33.87 -32.88
C GLN A 17 35.68 -33.02 -31.61
N LEU A 18 34.91 -33.39 -30.57
CA LEU A 18 35.47 -33.76 -29.27
C LEU A 18 35.03 -35.21 -28.92
N LEU A 19 35.89 -35.91 -28.19
CA LEU A 19 35.76 -37.30 -27.67
C LEU A 19 35.63 -37.23 -26.12
N PRO A 20 35.35 -38.30 -25.32
CA PRO A 20 35.62 -39.75 -25.52
C PRO A 20 34.35 -40.64 -25.50
N LEU A 21 34.32 -41.97 -25.65
CA LEU A 21 35.24 -43.12 -25.43
C LEU A 21 35.33 -43.65 -23.97
N LEU A 22 35.42 -45.00 -23.85
CA LEU A 22 35.41 -45.84 -22.62
C LEU A 22 34.03 -45.97 -21.92
N ASP A 23 33.57 -47.14 -21.43
CA ASP A 23 34.06 -48.51 -21.64
C ASP A 23 32.94 -49.59 -21.50
N TYR A 24 33.29 -50.88 -21.57
CA TYR A 24 32.44 -52.08 -21.63
C TYR A 24 32.02 -52.69 -20.26
N ALA A 25 31.16 -53.72 -20.33
CA ALA A 25 30.92 -54.79 -19.33
C ALA A 25 30.02 -54.43 -18.10
N ASP A 26 29.27 -55.36 -17.48
CA ASP A 26 28.90 -56.73 -17.88
C ASP A 26 27.66 -57.30 -17.14
N LEU A 27 27.11 -58.40 -17.70
CA LEU A 27 26.39 -59.54 -17.07
C LEU A 27 25.05 -59.40 -16.28
N ASP A 28 24.24 -60.45 -16.50
CA ASP A 28 23.19 -61.11 -15.68
C ASP A 28 21.96 -60.35 -15.10
N GLY A 29 20.77 -60.95 -15.05
CA GLY A 29 20.34 -62.23 -15.65
C GLY A 29 19.12 -62.91 -14.98
N ALA A 30 18.14 -63.33 -15.79
CA ALA A 30 17.03 -64.27 -15.45
C ALA A 30 16.04 -63.86 -14.31
N ALA A 31 14.87 -64.47 -14.12
CA ALA A 31 13.85 -65.07 -15.03
C ALA A 31 12.56 -65.35 -14.21
N LEU A 32 11.42 -65.63 -14.88
CA LEU A 32 10.22 -66.42 -14.48
C LEU A 32 9.13 -66.13 -15.56
N ILE A 33 8.63 -67.11 -16.35
CA ILE A 33 7.58 -68.12 -16.06
C ILE A 33 6.18 -67.47 -15.88
N SER A 34 5.10 -67.86 -16.58
CA SER A 34 4.92 -68.76 -17.76
C SER A 34 3.51 -68.63 -18.37
N GLU A 35 3.36 -69.00 -19.66
CA GLU A 35 2.14 -69.59 -20.30
C GLU A 35 0.79 -68.80 -20.27
N ASP A 36 -0.17 -68.95 -21.20
CA ASP A 36 -0.48 -70.13 -22.03
C ASP A 36 -1.10 -69.82 -23.43
N ILE A 37 -0.87 -70.76 -24.38
CA ILE A 37 -1.70 -71.33 -25.48
C ILE A 37 -2.92 -70.53 -26.05
N ALA A 38 -3.29 -70.51 -27.35
CA ALA A 38 -3.20 -71.47 -28.48
C ALA A 38 -3.30 -70.75 -29.86
N THR A 39 -3.11 -71.32 -31.06
CA THR A 39 -2.32 -72.43 -31.67
C THR A 39 -2.49 -72.29 -33.21
N GLY A 40 -1.55 -72.72 -34.06
CA GLY A 40 -1.79 -72.60 -35.52
C GLY A 40 -0.75 -73.07 -36.55
N VAL A 41 0.31 -73.80 -36.19
CA VAL A 41 1.28 -74.34 -37.17
C VAL A 41 1.67 -75.77 -36.80
N VAL A 42 1.77 -76.66 -37.80
CA VAL A 42 2.29 -78.02 -37.66
C VAL A 42 3.51 -78.17 -38.58
N VAL A 43 4.57 -78.80 -38.07
CA VAL A 43 5.79 -79.14 -38.81
C VAL A 43 6.16 -80.58 -38.46
N ASP A 44 6.49 -81.38 -39.46
CA ASP A 44 6.98 -82.75 -39.30
C ASP A 44 8.35 -82.93 -39.97
N ASN A 45 9.14 -83.88 -39.46
CA ASN A 45 10.40 -84.37 -40.03
C ASN A 45 11.39 -83.27 -40.50
N GLY A 46 11.65 -82.31 -39.61
CA GLY A 46 12.84 -81.44 -39.66
C GLY A 46 12.90 -80.43 -40.83
N ARG A 47 11.80 -80.23 -41.57
CA ARG A 47 11.76 -79.29 -42.70
C ARG A 47 10.48 -78.45 -42.69
N ILE A 48 10.60 -77.20 -42.26
CA ILE A 48 9.57 -76.18 -42.49
C ILE A 48 9.42 -75.99 -44.01
N ARG A 49 8.27 -76.37 -44.57
CA ARG A 49 7.89 -76.10 -45.95
C ARG A 49 6.75 -75.07 -45.98
N LEU A 50 7.05 -73.89 -46.53
CA LEU A 50 6.01 -73.01 -47.05
C LEU A 50 5.49 -73.60 -48.37
N GLY A 51 4.17 -73.74 -48.49
CA GLY A 51 3.51 -74.17 -49.71
C GLY A 51 3.26 -73.00 -50.65
N ASP A 52 4.12 -72.85 -51.66
CA ASP A 52 4.09 -71.70 -52.60
C ASP A 52 3.10 -71.91 -53.76
N GLY A 53 2.26 -70.91 -54.06
CA GLY A 53 1.40 -70.88 -55.25
C GLY A 53 0.43 -69.71 -55.28
N PHE A 54 0.37 -68.86 -56.33
CA PHE A 54 1.18 -68.86 -57.57
C PHE A 54 1.28 -67.43 -58.16
N TRP A 55 2.53 -66.96 -58.38
CA TRP A 55 3.06 -66.04 -59.44
C TRP A 55 2.16 -64.94 -60.07
N LYS A 56 2.62 -63.69 -60.33
CA LYS A 56 3.94 -63.10 -60.67
C LYS A 56 4.04 -61.68 -60.04
N ARG A 57 5.14 -61.13 -59.47
CA ARG A 57 6.53 -60.86 -59.94
C ARG A 57 6.63 -60.04 -61.26
N ARG A 58 7.54 -59.07 -61.45
CA ARG A 58 8.34 -58.15 -60.58
C ARG A 58 9.06 -57.14 -61.52
N SER A 59 9.37 -55.92 -61.06
CA SER A 59 10.55 -55.05 -61.39
C SER A 59 11.22 -55.11 -62.80
N THR A 60 11.64 -53.98 -63.41
CA THR A 60 12.94 -53.33 -63.07
C THR A 60 13.11 -51.83 -63.49
N TYR A 61 14.27 -51.29 -63.10
CA TYR A 61 14.81 -49.92 -63.11
C TYR A 61 14.85 -49.10 -64.42
N LYS A 62 15.17 -47.80 -64.23
CA LYS A 62 15.72 -46.82 -65.20
C LYS A 62 16.83 -47.45 -66.09
N GLN A 63 17.02 -47.08 -67.35
CA GLN A 63 17.53 -45.75 -67.77
C GLN A 63 17.27 -45.40 -69.25
N ALA A 64 17.62 -44.16 -69.63
CA ALA A 64 17.30 -43.53 -70.92
C ALA A 64 18.06 -44.07 -72.15
N GLN A 65 17.44 -44.01 -73.35
CA GLN A 65 17.82 -43.08 -74.45
C GLN A 65 17.09 -43.35 -75.79
N ARG A 66 16.19 -42.44 -76.18
CA ARG A 66 15.76 -42.05 -77.55
C ARG A 66 14.71 -40.96 -77.38
N ARG A 67 15.03 -39.65 -77.38
CA ARG A 67 15.71 -38.83 -78.42
C ARG A 67 14.98 -38.91 -79.77
N GLU A 68 14.64 -37.73 -80.27
CA GLU A 68 14.22 -37.42 -81.66
C GLU A 68 12.88 -38.00 -82.17
N ARG A 69 11.75 -37.43 -81.71
CA ARG A 69 10.57 -37.23 -82.60
C ARG A 69 9.59 -36.08 -82.29
N VAL A 70 9.95 -35.11 -81.43
CA VAL A 70 9.10 -33.92 -81.13
C VAL A 70 9.85 -32.58 -81.34
N MET A 71 11.01 -32.60 -82.02
CA MET A 71 11.77 -31.39 -82.42
C MET A 71 11.10 -30.64 -83.60
N ARG A 72 9.84 -30.23 -83.42
CA ARG A 72 9.12 -29.36 -84.38
C ARG A 72 8.13 -28.35 -83.77
N ALA A 73 7.86 -28.42 -82.46
CA ALA A 73 6.98 -27.47 -81.77
C ALA A 73 7.71 -26.25 -81.14
N PHE A 74 9.05 -26.25 -81.13
CA PHE A 74 9.86 -25.42 -80.22
C PHE A 74 10.36 -24.07 -80.81
N ARG A 75 9.59 -23.43 -81.71
CA ARG A 75 10.05 -22.20 -82.41
C ARG A 75 9.05 -21.04 -82.56
N ILE A 76 7.87 -21.09 -81.90
CA ILE A 76 6.86 -20.01 -81.98
C ILE A 76 6.55 -19.38 -80.61
N LEU A 77 6.91 -20.01 -79.49
CA LEU A 77 6.55 -19.55 -78.13
C LEU A 77 7.75 -18.97 -77.35
N LEU A 78 8.50 -18.02 -77.94
CA LEU A 78 9.71 -17.44 -77.32
C LEU A 78 9.87 -15.92 -77.56
N VAL A 79 8.77 -15.20 -77.81
CA VAL A 79 8.74 -13.74 -77.99
C VAL A 79 7.69 -13.07 -77.08
N THR A 80 7.09 -13.81 -76.13
CA THR A 80 6.02 -13.32 -75.23
C THR A 80 6.32 -13.59 -73.75
N ILE A 81 7.60 -13.71 -73.39
CA ILE A 81 8.07 -13.78 -71.98
C ILE A 81 9.07 -12.65 -71.73
N LEU A 82 8.56 -11.42 -71.88
CA LEU A 82 9.15 -10.15 -71.46
C LEU A 82 7.99 -9.15 -71.38
N PHE A 83 7.88 -8.41 -70.27
CA PHE A 83 6.80 -7.46 -69.95
C PHE A 83 5.36 -8.03 -69.79
N ALA A 84 5.09 -8.71 -68.67
CA ALA A 84 3.81 -8.58 -67.94
C ALA A 84 3.91 -9.05 -66.48
N GLY A 85 3.46 -8.20 -65.54
CA GLY A 85 2.94 -8.53 -64.20
C GLY A 85 3.65 -9.56 -63.31
N LEU A 86 4.32 -9.08 -62.24
CA LEU A 86 4.51 -9.91 -61.04
C LEU A 86 3.15 -10.18 -60.39
N VAL A 87 2.87 -11.44 -60.07
CA VAL A 87 1.94 -11.84 -59.01
C VAL A 87 2.68 -12.87 -58.14
N PRO A 88 3.06 -12.54 -56.90
CA PRO A 88 3.66 -13.52 -56.00
C PRO A 88 2.59 -14.54 -55.60
N VAL A 89 2.91 -15.83 -55.73
CA VAL A 89 2.11 -16.90 -55.11
C VAL A 89 2.51 -16.95 -53.63
N GLU A 90 1.79 -16.19 -52.80
CA GLU A 90 1.92 -16.29 -51.35
C GLU A 90 1.48 -17.69 -50.90
N LEU A 91 2.44 -18.51 -50.45
CA LEU A 91 2.09 -19.65 -49.61
C LEU A 91 1.52 -19.11 -48.31
N TYR A 92 0.23 -19.37 -48.05
CA TYR A 92 -0.45 -19.05 -46.79
C TYR A 92 0.00 -19.97 -45.64
N GLY A 93 1.31 -20.07 -45.43
CA GLY A 93 1.93 -20.52 -44.19
C GLY A 93 1.90 -19.42 -43.14
N GLN A 94 0.71 -18.90 -42.80
CA GLN A 94 0.56 -18.04 -41.64
C GLN A 94 0.79 -18.89 -40.38
N THR A 95 2.03 -18.91 -39.90
CA THR A 95 2.30 -19.08 -38.48
C THR A 95 1.47 -18.02 -37.74
N SER A 96 0.49 -18.46 -36.94
CA SER A 96 -0.27 -17.55 -36.08
C SER A 96 0.71 -16.71 -35.25
N PRO A 97 0.45 -15.40 -35.05
CA PRO A 97 1.31 -14.59 -34.20
C PRO A 97 1.22 -15.11 -32.77
N ALA A 98 2.25 -15.86 -32.36
CA ALA A 98 2.41 -16.32 -31.00
C ALA A 98 2.44 -15.12 -30.05
N LEU A 99 2.01 -15.32 -28.81
CA LEU A 99 2.24 -14.34 -27.76
C LEU A 99 3.75 -14.23 -27.48
N GLY A 100 4.16 -13.17 -26.79
CA GLY A 100 5.50 -13.11 -26.25
C GLY A 100 5.69 -14.18 -25.17
N HIS A 101 6.85 -14.83 -25.12
CA HIS A 101 7.16 -15.93 -24.17
C HIS A 101 6.79 -15.60 -22.71
N GLN A 102 6.98 -14.35 -22.28
CA GLN A 102 6.61 -13.87 -20.94
C GLN A 102 5.09 -13.95 -20.67
N THR A 103 4.26 -13.73 -21.69
CA THR A 103 2.80 -13.81 -21.62
C THR A 103 2.32 -15.26 -21.51
N ASP A 104 2.94 -16.19 -22.24
CA ASP A 104 2.61 -17.62 -22.13
C ASP A 104 2.92 -18.16 -20.72
N GLU A 105 4.09 -17.81 -20.16
CA GLU A 105 4.44 -18.14 -18.77
C GLU A 105 3.49 -17.51 -17.73
N GLN A 106 2.93 -16.34 -18.00
CA GLN A 106 1.91 -15.72 -17.15
C GLN A 106 0.58 -16.48 -17.20
N ILE A 107 0.17 -16.98 -18.38
CA ILE A 107 -1.02 -17.82 -18.55
C ILE A 107 -0.81 -19.16 -17.84
N ASP A 108 0.31 -19.83 -18.09
CA ASP A 108 0.71 -21.07 -17.42
C ASP A 108 0.65 -20.91 -15.89
N SER A 109 1.28 -19.86 -15.34
CA SER A 109 1.29 -19.59 -13.90
C SER A 109 -0.09 -19.29 -13.30
N LEU A 110 -1.05 -18.78 -14.08
CA LEU A 110 -2.45 -18.62 -13.66
C LEU A 110 -3.18 -19.97 -13.61
N VAL A 111 -2.88 -20.88 -14.55
CA VAL A 111 -3.45 -22.23 -14.59
C VAL A 111 -2.85 -23.10 -13.48
N ASP A 112 -1.53 -23.13 -13.31
CA ASP A 112 -0.86 -23.93 -12.28
C ASP A 112 -1.27 -23.55 -10.85
N ARG A 113 -1.57 -22.27 -10.60
CA ARG A 113 -2.13 -21.80 -9.31
C ARG A 113 -3.55 -22.29 -9.09
N LEU A 114 -4.41 -22.23 -10.12
CA LEU A 114 -5.76 -22.81 -10.07
C LEU A 114 -5.69 -24.32 -9.82
N MET A 115 -4.82 -25.04 -10.53
CA MET A 115 -4.68 -26.49 -10.40
C MET A 115 -4.21 -26.91 -9.01
N ARG A 116 -3.15 -26.27 -8.48
CA ARG A 116 -2.60 -26.59 -7.16
C ARG A 116 -3.55 -26.23 -6.02
N GLY A 117 -4.27 -25.10 -6.10
CA GLY A 117 -5.25 -24.70 -5.08
C GLY A 117 -6.49 -25.59 -5.05
N GLU A 118 -7.15 -25.75 -6.19
CA GLU A 118 -8.44 -26.46 -6.27
C GLU A 118 -8.30 -27.98 -6.43
N GLY A 119 -7.08 -28.50 -6.67
CA GLY A 119 -6.81 -29.93 -6.84
C GLY A 119 -7.36 -30.46 -8.17
N VAL A 120 -7.13 -29.72 -9.25
CA VAL A 120 -7.66 -30.01 -10.58
C VAL A 120 -6.82 -31.11 -11.25
N PRO A 121 -7.42 -32.24 -11.70
CA PRO A 121 -6.67 -33.32 -12.34
C PRO A 121 -6.18 -32.91 -13.73
N GLY A 122 -7.08 -32.39 -14.57
CA GLY A 122 -6.77 -31.91 -15.92
C GLY A 122 -7.58 -30.69 -16.34
N ILE A 123 -6.95 -29.83 -17.12
CA ILE A 123 -7.56 -28.64 -17.71
C ILE A 123 -6.88 -28.30 -19.04
N SER A 124 -7.66 -27.88 -20.03
CA SER A 124 -7.15 -27.29 -21.26
C SER A 124 -7.68 -25.89 -21.46
N VAL A 125 -6.81 -25.06 -22.04
CA VAL A 125 -6.94 -23.61 -22.16
C VAL A 125 -6.75 -23.23 -23.62
N ALA A 126 -7.53 -22.27 -24.09
CA ALA A 126 -7.31 -21.62 -25.38
C ALA A 126 -7.62 -20.13 -25.28
N VAL A 127 -6.83 -19.31 -25.97
CA VAL A 127 -6.98 -17.86 -26.00
C VAL A 127 -6.89 -17.34 -27.44
N ALA A 128 -7.82 -16.45 -27.78
CA ALA A 128 -7.72 -15.60 -28.96
C ALA A 128 -7.55 -14.13 -28.58
N LYS A 129 -6.87 -13.39 -29.45
CA LYS A 129 -6.73 -11.93 -29.44
C LYS A 129 -7.06 -11.42 -30.84
N GLN A 130 -7.77 -10.30 -30.97
CA GLN A 130 -8.19 -9.76 -32.28
C GLN A 130 -8.93 -10.80 -33.16
N ASN A 131 -9.65 -11.73 -32.53
CA ASN A 131 -10.36 -12.87 -33.13
C ASN A 131 -9.47 -13.97 -33.76
N GLN A 132 -8.16 -13.96 -33.54
CA GLN A 132 -7.24 -15.03 -33.94
C GLN A 132 -6.79 -15.86 -32.72
N LEU A 133 -6.72 -17.18 -32.86
CA LEU A 133 -6.20 -18.08 -31.83
C LEU A 133 -4.68 -17.85 -31.69
N VAL A 134 -4.22 -17.49 -30.48
CA VAL A 134 -2.82 -17.11 -30.19
C VAL A 134 -2.14 -18.00 -29.16
N TYR A 135 -2.93 -18.76 -28.38
CA TYR A 135 -2.44 -19.73 -27.38
C TYR A 135 -3.43 -20.88 -27.24
N SER A 136 -2.94 -22.12 -27.11
CA SER A 136 -3.73 -23.27 -26.69
C SER A 136 -2.84 -24.34 -26.05
N LYS A 137 -3.22 -24.87 -24.89
CA LYS A 137 -2.41 -25.82 -24.10
C LYS A 137 -3.27 -26.69 -23.18
N GLY A 138 -2.80 -27.90 -22.87
CA GLY A 138 -3.36 -28.77 -21.84
C GLY A 138 -2.40 -28.93 -20.66
N PHE A 139 -2.96 -29.16 -19.47
CA PHE A 139 -2.24 -29.28 -18.20
C PHE A 139 -2.81 -30.43 -17.37
N GLY A 140 -1.92 -31.20 -16.74
CA GLY A 140 -2.29 -32.36 -15.92
C GLY A 140 -2.75 -33.56 -16.73
N LEU A 141 -3.76 -34.28 -16.23
CA LEU A 141 -4.23 -35.56 -16.74
C LEU A 141 -5.68 -35.49 -17.24
N ALA A 142 -5.90 -35.90 -18.49
CA ALA A 142 -7.23 -36.15 -19.05
C ALA A 142 -7.89 -37.39 -18.42
N ASP A 143 -7.07 -38.39 -18.04
CA ASP A 143 -7.47 -39.59 -17.31
C ASP A 143 -6.39 -39.90 -16.25
N VAL A 144 -6.80 -39.99 -14.99
CA VAL A 144 -5.93 -40.16 -13.82
C VAL A 144 -5.55 -41.62 -13.63
N GLU A 145 -6.52 -42.53 -13.74
CA GLU A 145 -6.36 -43.98 -13.61
C GLU A 145 -5.32 -44.54 -14.58
N ASN A 146 -5.31 -44.03 -15.81
CA ASN A 146 -4.45 -44.47 -16.91
C ASN A 146 -3.28 -43.49 -17.18
N SER A 147 -3.13 -42.44 -16.35
CA SER A 147 -2.07 -41.41 -16.48
C SER A 147 -1.99 -40.75 -17.87
N VAL A 148 -3.14 -40.55 -18.54
CA VAL A 148 -3.20 -39.92 -19.87
C VAL A 148 -3.09 -38.40 -19.72
N PRO A 149 -2.09 -37.74 -20.35
CA PRO A 149 -1.92 -36.29 -20.23
C PRO A 149 -3.06 -35.51 -20.90
N ALA A 150 -3.43 -34.37 -20.32
CA ALA A 150 -4.30 -33.40 -20.94
C ALA A 150 -3.55 -32.57 -21.99
N THR A 151 -4.15 -32.38 -23.16
CA THR A 151 -3.59 -31.64 -24.30
C THR A 151 -4.58 -30.57 -24.78
N ASP A 152 -4.15 -29.73 -25.71
CA ASP A 152 -5.04 -28.82 -26.44
C ASP A 152 -6.14 -29.56 -27.23
N GLN A 153 -5.91 -30.84 -27.56
CA GLN A 153 -6.84 -31.74 -28.26
C GLN A 153 -7.71 -32.60 -27.33
N THR A 154 -7.59 -32.47 -26.00
CA THR A 154 -8.45 -33.18 -25.06
C THR A 154 -9.91 -32.70 -25.16
N LEU A 155 -10.83 -33.65 -25.29
CA LEU A 155 -12.26 -33.43 -25.38
C LEU A 155 -12.90 -33.50 -23.99
N TYR A 156 -13.42 -32.37 -23.53
CA TYR A 156 -14.26 -32.30 -22.33
C TYR A 156 -15.71 -32.03 -22.72
N ARG A 157 -16.64 -32.38 -21.83
CA ARG A 157 -18.03 -31.99 -21.93
C ARG A 157 -18.15 -30.46 -21.91
N THR A 158 -18.71 -29.88 -22.96
CA THR A 158 -19.00 -28.43 -23.03
C THR A 158 -19.90 -27.97 -21.88
N ALA A 159 -20.71 -28.87 -21.34
CA ALA A 159 -21.84 -28.58 -20.47
C ALA A 159 -22.65 -27.42 -21.07
N SER A 160 -23.10 -26.46 -20.27
CA SER A 160 -24.04 -25.44 -20.76
C SER A 160 -23.52 -24.46 -21.82
N ILE A 161 -22.25 -24.53 -22.24
CA ILE A 161 -21.73 -23.77 -23.40
C ILE A 161 -22.36 -24.22 -24.73
N ALA A 162 -23.00 -25.40 -24.77
CA ALA A 162 -23.87 -25.78 -25.91
C ALA A 162 -25.05 -24.79 -26.13
N LYS A 163 -25.50 -24.06 -25.09
CA LYS A 163 -26.63 -23.12 -25.19
C LYS A 163 -26.33 -21.93 -26.13
N PRO A 164 -25.17 -21.25 -26.05
CA PRO A 164 -24.68 -20.35 -27.08
C PRO A 164 -24.77 -20.91 -28.51
N MET A 165 -24.35 -22.15 -28.74
CA MET A 165 -24.37 -22.78 -30.07
C MET A 165 -25.79 -23.06 -30.55
N ALA A 166 -26.65 -23.60 -29.68
CA ALA A 166 -28.07 -23.80 -29.96
C ALA A 166 -28.79 -22.48 -30.25
N ALA A 167 -28.42 -21.40 -29.56
CA ALA A 167 -28.93 -20.05 -29.85
C ALA A 167 -28.49 -19.56 -31.25
N ALA A 168 -27.25 -19.84 -31.68
CA ALA A 168 -26.80 -19.53 -33.03
C ALA A 168 -27.58 -20.31 -34.11
N VAL A 169 -27.89 -21.60 -33.89
CA VAL A 169 -28.76 -22.39 -34.77
C VAL A 169 -30.15 -21.72 -34.89
N VAL A 170 -30.82 -21.47 -33.77
CA VAL A 170 -32.17 -20.84 -33.74
C VAL A 170 -32.18 -19.47 -34.43
N LEU A 171 -31.16 -18.65 -34.20
CA LEU A 171 -31.05 -17.32 -34.80
C LEU A 171 -30.74 -17.38 -36.30
N SER A 172 -29.99 -18.38 -36.78
CA SER A 172 -29.78 -18.58 -38.22
C SER A 172 -31.06 -19.02 -38.95
N LEU A 173 -31.92 -19.80 -38.29
CA LEU A 173 -33.24 -20.17 -38.83
C LEU A 173 -34.21 -18.98 -38.86
N MET A 174 -34.10 -18.05 -37.90
CA MET A 174 -34.80 -16.77 -37.95
C MET A 174 -34.30 -15.89 -39.09
N GLU A 175 -32.99 -15.85 -39.34
CA GLU A 175 -32.42 -15.11 -40.47
C GLU A 175 -32.78 -15.67 -41.86
N GLU A 176 -33.14 -16.95 -41.94
CA GLU A 176 -33.73 -17.60 -43.12
C GLU A 176 -35.26 -17.43 -43.23
N GLY A 177 -35.91 -16.80 -42.25
CA GLY A 177 -37.38 -16.68 -42.20
C GLY A 177 -38.12 -17.97 -41.85
N LYS A 178 -37.42 -19.05 -41.51
CA LYS A 178 -38.00 -20.35 -41.14
C LYS A 178 -38.55 -20.39 -39.72
N LEU A 179 -38.01 -19.54 -38.84
CA LEU A 179 -38.33 -19.53 -37.41
C LEU A 179 -38.67 -18.11 -36.93
N ASN A 180 -39.92 -17.89 -36.53
CA ASN A 180 -40.34 -16.67 -35.86
C ASN A 180 -40.02 -16.77 -34.35
N LEU A 181 -39.25 -15.80 -33.83
CA LEU A 181 -38.86 -15.82 -32.42
C LEU A 181 -40.02 -15.59 -31.44
N ASP A 182 -41.10 -14.94 -31.88
CA ASP A 182 -42.20 -14.49 -31.02
C ASP A 182 -43.52 -15.25 -31.21
N GLU A 183 -43.48 -16.35 -31.96
CA GLU A 183 -44.61 -17.27 -32.15
C GLU A 183 -44.70 -18.32 -31.02
N ASP A 184 -45.84 -19.00 -30.89
CA ASP A 184 -45.97 -20.18 -30.00
C ASP A 184 -45.00 -21.27 -30.49
N VAL A 185 -44.12 -21.75 -29.61
CA VAL A 185 -43.21 -22.88 -29.89
C VAL A 185 -43.94 -24.13 -30.37
N ARG A 186 -45.24 -24.23 -30.12
CA ARG A 186 -46.12 -25.30 -30.60
C ARG A 186 -46.45 -25.25 -32.10
N THR A 187 -46.13 -24.17 -32.82
CA THR A 187 -46.12 -24.19 -34.31
C THR A 187 -45.09 -25.20 -34.80
N TYR A 188 -43.88 -25.17 -34.24
CA TYR A 188 -42.77 -26.06 -34.61
C TYR A 188 -42.80 -27.39 -33.84
N VAL A 189 -43.34 -27.40 -32.62
CA VAL A 189 -43.42 -28.59 -31.75
C VAL A 189 -44.88 -28.85 -31.35
N PRO A 190 -45.76 -29.28 -32.27
CA PRO A 190 -47.20 -29.41 -32.02
C PRO A 190 -47.55 -30.43 -30.93
N HIS A 191 -46.66 -31.40 -30.68
CA HIS A 191 -46.76 -32.38 -29.60
C HIS A 191 -46.33 -31.86 -28.22
N PHE A 192 -45.86 -30.60 -28.11
CA PHE A 192 -45.61 -29.96 -26.81
C PHE A 192 -46.95 -29.56 -26.15
N GLY A 193 -47.19 -30.05 -24.94
CA GLY A 193 -48.49 -29.96 -24.27
C GLY A 193 -48.96 -28.52 -24.05
N LYS A 194 -50.19 -28.21 -24.44
CA LYS A 194 -50.80 -26.86 -24.36
C LYS A 194 -50.67 -26.28 -22.93
N LYS A 195 -50.13 -25.06 -22.83
CA LYS A 195 -49.88 -24.37 -21.55
C LYS A 195 -50.94 -23.30 -21.27
N ARG A 196 -50.95 -22.77 -20.03
CA ARG A 196 -51.81 -21.63 -19.62
C ARG A 196 -51.49 -20.32 -20.35
N TRP A 197 -50.24 -20.18 -20.81
CA TRP A 197 -49.72 -19.01 -21.51
C TRP A 197 -48.91 -19.48 -22.71
N VAL A 198 -48.91 -18.71 -23.80
CA VAL A 198 -48.01 -18.92 -24.94
C VAL A 198 -46.56 -18.80 -24.47
N VAL A 199 -45.70 -19.68 -24.97
CA VAL A 199 -44.24 -19.66 -24.76
C VAL A 199 -43.60 -19.44 -26.12
N THR A 200 -42.67 -18.49 -26.23
CA THR A 200 -41.99 -18.17 -27.50
C THR A 200 -40.51 -18.50 -27.48
N SER A 201 -39.90 -18.70 -28.66
CA SER A 201 -38.47 -18.99 -28.80
C SER A 201 -37.58 -17.89 -28.20
N ARG A 202 -37.95 -16.61 -28.35
CA ARG A 202 -37.28 -15.48 -27.68
C ARG A 202 -37.27 -15.63 -26.17
N GLN A 203 -38.40 -16.03 -25.60
CA GLN A 203 -38.52 -16.22 -24.15
C GLN A 203 -37.71 -17.43 -23.66
N LEU A 204 -37.59 -18.50 -24.45
CA LEU A 204 -36.71 -19.61 -24.10
C LEU A 204 -35.23 -19.20 -24.14
N LEU A 205 -34.81 -18.52 -25.21
CA LEU A 205 -33.45 -18.00 -25.40
C LEU A 205 -33.01 -17.03 -24.30
N GLY A 206 -33.93 -16.22 -23.78
CA GLY A 206 -33.70 -15.28 -22.68
C GLY A 206 -33.87 -15.88 -21.27
N HIS A 207 -34.14 -17.18 -21.12
CA HIS A 207 -34.53 -17.81 -19.85
C HIS A 207 -35.73 -17.13 -19.15
N LEU A 208 -36.70 -16.67 -19.94
CA LEU A 208 -37.96 -16.03 -19.53
C LEU A 208 -39.18 -16.94 -19.74
N GLY A 209 -39.06 -18.06 -20.46
CA GLY A 209 -40.19 -18.87 -20.95
C GLY A 209 -40.97 -19.70 -19.92
N GLY A 210 -40.63 -19.64 -18.63
CA GLY A 210 -41.38 -20.33 -17.56
C GLY A 210 -41.27 -21.87 -17.54
N ILE A 211 -40.46 -22.46 -18.41
CA ILE A 211 -40.11 -23.89 -18.37
C ILE A 211 -39.26 -24.14 -17.11
N ARG A 212 -39.63 -25.18 -16.34
CA ARG A 212 -38.88 -25.59 -15.13
C ARG A 212 -37.43 -26.00 -15.44
N HIS A 213 -36.60 -26.09 -14.42
CA HIS A 213 -35.32 -26.81 -14.51
C HIS A 213 -35.46 -28.24 -13.95
N TYR A 214 -34.34 -28.89 -13.64
CA TYR A 214 -34.32 -30.23 -13.04
C TYR A 214 -35.00 -30.21 -11.65
N LYS A 215 -35.79 -31.24 -11.35
CA LYS A 215 -36.44 -31.49 -10.04
C LYS A 215 -35.51 -32.20 -9.05
N SER A 216 -34.53 -32.95 -9.55
CA SER A 216 -33.68 -33.83 -8.74
C SER A 216 -32.29 -34.04 -9.37
N SER A 217 -31.38 -34.63 -8.60
CA SER A 217 -30.08 -35.10 -9.08
C SER A 217 -30.21 -36.18 -10.16
N ALA A 218 -31.25 -37.02 -10.10
CA ALA A 218 -31.55 -38.04 -11.11
C ALA A 218 -31.91 -37.45 -12.48
N GLU A 219 -32.71 -36.37 -12.54
CA GLU A 219 -32.92 -35.66 -13.82
C GLU A 219 -31.65 -34.92 -14.29
N ALA A 220 -30.87 -34.38 -13.35
CA ALA A 220 -29.65 -33.63 -13.67
C ALA A 220 -28.52 -34.53 -14.22
N SER A 221 -28.42 -35.77 -13.73
CA SER A 221 -27.38 -36.77 -14.01
C SER A 221 -27.97 -38.15 -14.34
N SER A 222 -28.94 -38.22 -15.25
CA SER A 222 -29.56 -39.50 -15.63
C SER A 222 -28.58 -40.40 -16.40
N THR A 223 -28.81 -41.71 -16.31
CA THR A 223 -28.17 -42.74 -17.14
C THR A 223 -29.12 -43.31 -18.21
N GLU A 224 -30.32 -42.75 -18.34
CA GLU A 224 -31.27 -43.07 -19.41
C GLU A 224 -30.83 -42.43 -20.74
N HIS A 225 -30.79 -43.23 -21.81
CA HIS A 225 -30.40 -42.79 -23.14
C HIS A 225 -31.62 -42.46 -24.02
N PHE A 226 -31.54 -41.35 -24.75
CA PHE A 226 -32.63 -40.77 -25.53
C PHE A 226 -32.24 -40.62 -27.01
N PHE A 227 -32.69 -41.56 -27.85
CA PHE A 227 -32.39 -41.59 -29.29
C PHE A 227 -32.96 -40.40 -30.11
N SER A 228 -33.70 -39.47 -29.51
CA SER A 228 -34.13 -38.23 -30.16
C SER A 228 -34.50 -37.14 -29.14
N LEU A 229 -34.43 -35.87 -29.53
CA LEU A 229 -34.89 -34.79 -28.64
C LEU A 229 -36.40 -34.90 -28.35
N GLN A 230 -37.21 -35.38 -29.31
CA GLN A 230 -38.62 -35.66 -29.11
C GLN A 230 -38.88 -36.70 -28.00
N SER A 231 -38.03 -37.73 -27.84
CA SER A 231 -38.15 -38.65 -26.71
C SER A 231 -37.80 -37.96 -25.40
N ALA A 232 -36.73 -37.18 -25.37
CA ALA A 232 -36.28 -36.40 -24.21
C ALA A 232 -37.26 -35.29 -23.77
N LEU A 233 -38.07 -34.75 -24.70
CA LEU A 233 -39.13 -33.80 -24.36
C LEU A 233 -40.17 -34.43 -23.42
N LYS A 234 -40.46 -35.73 -23.52
CA LYS A 234 -41.54 -36.39 -22.73
C LYS A 234 -41.37 -36.19 -21.22
N THR A 235 -40.12 -36.11 -20.75
CA THR A 235 -39.71 -35.86 -19.35
C THR A 235 -40.24 -34.55 -18.76
N PHE A 236 -40.59 -33.55 -19.58
CA PHE A 236 -41.15 -32.27 -19.12
C PHE A 236 -42.23 -31.64 -20.01
N ALA A 237 -42.56 -32.22 -21.17
CA ALA A 237 -43.49 -31.66 -22.16
C ALA A 237 -44.88 -31.36 -21.59
N ASN A 238 -45.30 -32.08 -20.55
CA ASN A 238 -46.60 -31.90 -19.87
C ASN A 238 -46.52 -31.15 -18.53
N ASP A 239 -45.33 -30.78 -18.04
CA ASP A 239 -45.19 -30.02 -16.80
C ASP A 239 -45.83 -28.63 -16.87
N ARG A 240 -46.27 -28.11 -15.72
CA ARG A 240 -46.83 -26.75 -15.59
C ARG A 240 -45.71 -25.71 -15.65
N LEU A 241 -45.99 -24.56 -16.28
CA LEU A 241 -45.08 -23.42 -16.27
C LEU A 241 -44.94 -22.87 -14.84
N ILE A 242 -43.71 -22.65 -14.39
CA ILE A 242 -43.41 -22.22 -13.00
C ILE A 242 -43.63 -20.72 -12.77
N HIS A 243 -43.84 -19.95 -13.83
CA HIS A 243 -44.34 -18.57 -13.81
C HIS A 243 -44.93 -18.20 -15.18
N LYS A 244 -45.55 -17.01 -15.29
CA LYS A 244 -45.95 -16.46 -16.58
C LYS A 244 -44.69 -16.20 -17.43
N PRO A 245 -44.66 -16.59 -18.71
CA PRO A 245 -43.55 -16.26 -19.58
C PRO A 245 -43.31 -14.75 -19.66
N GLY A 246 -42.03 -14.34 -19.73
CA GLY A 246 -41.62 -12.94 -19.66
C GLY A 246 -41.63 -12.33 -18.25
N SER A 247 -42.37 -12.87 -17.27
CA SER A 247 -42.55 -12.17 -15.99
C SER A 247 -41.43 -12.37 -14.98
N LYS A 248 -40.53 -13.34 -15.17
CA LYS A 248 -39.37 -13.64 -14.31
C LYS A 248 -38.25 -14.27 -15.14
N TYR A 249 -37.00 -14.01 -14.76
CA TYR A 249 -35.83 -14.76 -15.24
C TYR A 249 -35.65 -16.04 -14.41
N ARG A 250 -35.62 -17.20 -15.08
CA ARG A 250 -35.31 -18.50 -14.48
C ARG A 250 -34.55 -19.38 -15.46
N TYR A 251 -33.30 -19.67 -15.13
CA TYR A 251 -32.43 -20.57 -15.89
C TYR A 251 -33.07 -21.95 -16.07
N SER A 252 -33.02 -22.49 -17.29
CA SER A 252 -33.53 -23.84 -17.59
C SER A 252 -32.81 -24.45 -18.78
N SER A 253 -32.18 -25.62 -18.58
CA SER A 253 -31.72 -26.48 -19.69
C SER A 253 -32.89 -27.09 -20.47
N PHE A 254 -34.01 -27.44 -19.83
CA PHE A 254 -35.18 -27.98 -20.54
C PHE A 254 -35.80 -26.97 -21.52
N GLY A 255 -35.72 -25.66 -21.22
CA GLY A 255 -36.07 -24.62 -22.19
C GLY A 255 -35.18 -24.63 -23.43
N TYR A 256 -33.91 -25.04 -23.31
CA TYR A 256 -33.00 -25.22 -24.44
C TYR A 256 -33.18 -26.54 -25.18
N ASN A 257 -33.53 -27.62 -24.48
CA ASN A 257 -33.93 -28.87 -25.14
C ASN A 257 -35.16 -28.65 -26.03
N LEU A 258 -36.12 -27.83 -25.57
CA LEU A 258 -37.28 -27.40 -26.35
C LEU A 258 -36.89 -26.52 -27.56
N LEU A 259 -35.92 -25.60 -27.42
CA LEU A 259 -35.36 -24.87 -28.57
C LEU A 259 -34.70 -25.78 -29.61
N GLY A 260 -34.11 -26.90 -29.18
CA GLY A 260 -33.59 -27.94 -30.07
C GLY A 260 -34.69 -28.49 -30.97
N SER A 261 -35.76 -29.03 -30.39
CA SER A 261 -36.89 -29.57 -31.19
C SER A 261 -37.70 -28.50 -31.92
N VAL A 262 -37.72 -27.24 -31.46
CA VAL A 262 -38.22 -26.11 -32.24
C VAL A 262 -37.37 -25.90 -33.50
N SER A 263 -36.04 -26.03 -33.39
CA SER A 263 -35.13 -25.93 -34.55
C SER A 263 -35.35 -27.10 -35.52
N GLU A 264 -35.56 -28.31 -35.00
CA GLU A 264 -35.88 -29.50 -35.81
C GLU A 264 -37.20 -29.33 -36.57
N GLY A 265 -38.26 -28.90 -35.89
CA GLY A 265 -39.57 -28.64 -36.51
C GLY A 265 -39.61 -27.45 -37.46
N ALA A 266 -38.73 -26.45 -37.27
CA ALA A 266 -38.62 -25.29 -38.17
C ALA A 266 -37.77 -25.56 -39.43
N ALA A 267 -37.02 -26.67 -39.48
CA ALA A 267 -36.08 -26.95 -40.56
C ALA A 267 -36.23 -28.34 -41.19
N GLU A 268 -37.07 -29.21 -40.63
CA GLU A 268 -37.26 -30.62 -41.01
C GLU A 268 -35.95 -31.43 -41.01
N GLU A 269 -35.00 -31.04 -40.15
CA GLU A 269 -33.60 -31.49 -40.12
C GLU A 269 -33.16 -31.67 -38.66
N SER A 270 -32.44 -32.76 -38.34
CA SER A 270 -32.14 -33.10 -36.94
C SER A 270 -31.19 -32.08 -36.28
N PHE A 271 -31.32 -31.87 -34.96
CA PHE A 271 -30.54 -30.83 -34.29
C PHE A 271 -29.01 -31.01 -34.41
N PRO A 272 -28.44 -32.23 -34.33
CA PRO A 272 -27.01 -32.43 -34.60
C PRO A 272 -26.59 -32.04 -36.03
N HIS A 273 -27.43 -32.31 -37.04
CA HIS A 273 -27.14 -31.92 -38.42
C HIS A 273 -27.21 -30.39 -38.59
N LEU A 274 -28.25 -29.75 -38.03
CA LEU A 274 -28.38 -28.29 -37.99
C LEU A 274 -27.16 -27.63 -37.32
N LEU A 275 -26.74 -28.15 -36.17
CA LEU A 275 -25.57 -27.70 -35.44
C LEU A 275 -24.28 -27.82 -36.27
N GLN A 276 -24.05 -28.98 -36.90
CA GLN A 276 -22.89 -29.20 -37.77
C GLN A 276 -22.86 -28.22 -38.96
N LYS A 277 -24.00 -28.09 -39.66
CA LYS A 277 -24.18 -27.33 -40.89
C LYS A 277 -24.13 -25.81 -40.70
N ARG A 278 -24.60 -25.32 -39.55
CA ARG A 278 -24.81 -23.88 -39.27
C ARG A 278 -23.81 -23.27 -38.31
N VAL A 279 -23.16 -24.09 -37.48
CA VAL A 279 -22.22 -23.64 -36.45
C VAL A 279 -20.87 -24.31 -36.58
N LEU A 280 -20.78 -25.64 -36.41
CA LEU A 280 -19.48 -26.31 -36.23
C LEU A 280 -18.62 -26.25 -37.49
N GLY A 281 -19.20 -26.58 -38.66
CA GLY A 281 -18.51 -26.50 -39.96
C GLY A 281 -18.07 -25.06 -40.29
N PRO A 282 -18.98 -24.07 -40.34
CA PRO A 282 -18.63 -22.69 -40.65
C PRO A 282 -17.69 -22.00 -39.65
N ALA A 283 -17.62 -22.48 -38.40
CA ALA A 283 -16.64 -22.02 -37.41
C ALA A 283 -15.30 -22.80 -37.43
N GLY A 284 -15.22 -23.93 -38.13
CA GLY A 284 -14.02 -24.79 -38.15
C GLY A 284 -13.81 -25.61 -36.87
N MET A 285 -14.90 -25.98 -36.18
CA MET A 285 -14.89 -26.74 -34.93
C MET A 285 -14.81 -28.25 -35.20
N VAL A 286 -13.70 -28.69 -35.79
CA VAL A 286 -13.55 -30.05 -36.36
C VAL A 286 -13.46 -31.17 -35.32
N HIS A 287 -13.34 -30.87 -34.03
CA HIS A 287 -13.28 -31.85 -32.94
C HIS A 287 -14.57 -31.89 -32.11
N THR A 288 -15.50 -30.97 -32.34
CA THR A 288 -16.72 -30.83 -31.54
C THR A 288 -17.78 -31.84 -31.97
N VAL A 289 -18.24 -32.68 -31.05
CA VAL A 289 -19.14 -33.80 -31.33
C VAL A 289 -20.24 -33.94 -30.26
N VAL A 290 -21.28 -34.72 -30.55
CA VAL A 290 -22.26 -35.14 -29.55
C VAL A 290 -21.60 -36.07 -28.53
N ASP A 291 -21.89 -35.88 -27.24
CA ASP A 291 -21.36 -36.70 -26.14
C ASP A 291 -22.16 -38.02 -26.02
N ASP A 292 -22.03 -38.89 -27.02
CA ASP A 292 -22.67 -40.20 -27.07
C ASP A 292 -21.97 -41.21 -26.14
N THR A 293 -22.74 -42.09 -25.52
CA THR A 293 -22.24 -43.15 -24.62
C THR A 293 -21.85 -44.42 -25.38
N TYR A 294 -22.39 -44.64 -26.58
CA TYR A 294 -22.15 -45.85 -27.39
C TYR A 294 -21.04 -45.70 -28.44
N VAL A 295 -20.57 -44.47 -28.69
CA VAL A 295 -19.54 -44.18 -29.70
C VAL A 295 -18.16 -44.12 -29.05
N VAL A 296 -17.16 -44.74 -29.69
CA VAL A 296 -15.74 -44.58 -29.34
C VAL A 296 -15.28 -43.20 -29.80
N ILE A 297 -15.04 -42.29 -28.86
CA ILE A 297 -14.62 -40.92 -29.13
C ILE A 297 -13.18 -40.73 -28.62
N PRO A 298 -12.18 -40.55 -29.50
CA PRO A 298 -10.79 -40.30 -29.11
C PRO A 298 -10.64 -39.05 -28.24
N ASN A 299 -9.58 -39.00 -27.42
CA ASN A 299 -9.22 -37.87 -26.56
C ASN A 299 -10.27 -37.43 -25.52
N ARG A 300 -11.37 -38.19 -25.34
CA ARG A 300 -12.41 -37.95 -24.32
C ARG A 300 -11.81 -38.04 -22.92
N ALA A 301 -11.91 -36.97 -22.14
CA ALA A 301 -11.44 -36.96 -20.75
C ALA A 301 -12.38 -37.76 -19.83
N SER A 302 -11.78 -38.54 -18.92
CA SER A 302 -12.47 -39.11 -17.75
C SER A 302 -12.77 -38.00 -16.75
N GLY A 303 -13.93 -38.07 -16.09
CA GLY A 303 -14.50 -36.96 -15.34
C GLY A 303 -14.58 -37.20 -13.83
N TYR A 304 -14.14 -36.23 -13.04
CA TYR A 304 -13.87 -36.38 -11.60
C TYR A 304 -14.64 -35.42 -10.70
N ILE A 305 -14.64 -35.76 -9.41
CA ILE A 305 -15.09 -34.94 -8.28
C ILE A 305 -14.02 -34.93 -7.18
N ARG A 306 -13.81 -33.77 -6.55
CA ARG A 306 -13.05 -33.64 -5.30
C ARG A 306 -14.02 -33.41 -4.15
N ALA A 307 -13.91 -34.16 -3.06
CA ALA A 307 -14.78 -33.99 -1.91
C ALA A 307 -14.43 -32.69 -1.15
N THR A 308 -15.43 -31.83 -0.91
CA THR A 308 -15.31 -30.58 -0.13
C THR A 308 -16.46 -30.50 0.87
N GLU A 309 -16.37 -29.67 1.92
CA GLU A 309 -17.43 -29.54 2.94
C GLU A 309 -18.80 -29.20 2.33
N SER A 310 -18.83 -28.31 1.33
CA SER A 310 -20.05 -27.94 0.58
C SER A 310 -20.54 -29.00 -0.40
N LEU A 311 -19.80 -30.09 -0.56
CA LEU A 311 -20.14 -31.23 -1.40
C LEU A 311 -20.62 -32.44 -0.58
N LEU A 312 -20.02 -32.70 0.59
CA LEU A 312 -20.35 -33.83 1.47
C LEU A 312 -21.86 -33.92 1.75
N THR A 313 -22.53 -32.80 2.01
CA THR A 313 -23.98 -32.70 2.25
C THR A 313 -24.87 -32.89 1.00
N THR A 314 -24.26 -33.12 -0.18
CA THR A 314 -24.97 -33.31 -1.46
C THR A 314 -24.50 -34.55 -2.22
N LEU A 315 -23.62 -35.35 -1.60
CA LEU A 315 -23.17 -36.63 -2.11
C LEU A 315 -23.95 -37.78 -1.43
N PRO A 316 -24.02 -38.96 -2.05
CA PRO A 316 -24.60 -40.14 -1.40
C PRO A 316 -23.81 -40.56 -0.14
N ASP A 317 -24.53 -40.92 0.92
CA ASP A 317 -23.94 -41.42 2.19
C ASP A 317 -23.37 -42.85 2.09
N ASP A 318 -23.51 -43.52 0.94
CA ASP A 318 -23.07 -44.90 0.68
C ASP A 318 -21.55 -45.03 0.37
N HIS A 319 -20.81 -43.91 0.34
CA HIS A 319 -19.35 -43.88 0.20
C HIS A 319 -18.72 -43.13 1.36
N ASN A 320 -17.64 -43.67 1.93
CA ASN A 320 -16.82 -42.97 2.93
C ASN A 320 -15.98 -41.87 2.25
N TRP A 321 -16.60 -40.69 2.05
CA TRP A 321 -15.96 -39.53 1.44
C TRP A 321 -14.91 -38.90 2.36
N VAL A 322 -13.65 -38.85 1.91
CA VAL A 322 -12.53 -38.21 2.61
C VAL A 322 -12.36 -36.79 2.08
N LEU A 323 -12.42 -35.80 2.96
CA LEU A 323 -12.29 -34.38 2.61
C LEU A 323 -10.98 -34.13 1.82
N GLY A 324 -11.08 -33.40 0.71
CA GLY A 324 -9.96 -33.08 -0.17
C GLY A 324 -9.57 -34.17 -1.17
N LYS A 325 -10.06 -35.41 -1.03
CA LYS A 325 -9.73 -36.54 -1.92
C LYS A 325 -10.51 -36.49 -3.24
N LEU A 326 -9.88 -36.98 -4.31
CA LEU A 326 -10.44 -37.12 -5.66
C LEU A 326 -11.13 -38.49 -5.84
N TYR A 327 -12.22 -38.50 -6.59
CA TYR A 327 -13.03 -39.67 -6.94
C TYR A 327 -13.56 -39.53 -8.38
N ASN A 328 -13.99 -40.63 -8.99
CA ASN A 328 -14.74 -40.60 -10.24
C ASN A 328 -16.09 -39.88 -10.07
N SER A 329 -16.50 -39.14 -11.10
CA SER A 329 -17.84 -38.54 -11.16
C SER A 329 -18.90 -39.58 -11.52
N LYS A 330 -20.18 -39.28 -11.24
CA LYS A 330 -21.29 -40.19 -11.56
C LYS A 330 -21.43 -40.36 -13.08
N LEU A 331 -21.63 -41.62 -13.50
CA LEU A 331 -22.08 -41.97 -14.85
C LEU A 331 -23.31 -41.14 -15.22
N HIS A 332 -23.34 -40.64 -16.45
CA HIS A 332 -24.31 -39.64 -16.90
C HIS A 332 -24.38 -39.70 -18.42
N ASP A 333 -25.56 -40.03 -18.96
CA ASP A 333 -25.86 -39.94 -20.39
C ASP A 333 -26.45 -38.56 -20.72
N THR A 334 -25.97 -37.94 -21.79
CA THR A 334 -26.28 -36.53 -22.11
C THR A 334 -27.18 -36.34 -23.32
N SER A 335 -27.58 -37.44 -23.98
CA SER A 335 -28.47 -37.48 -25.15
C SER A 335 -29.77 -36.69 -24.93
N MET A 336 -30.32 -36.69 -23.70
CA MET A 336 -31.52 -35.91 -23.34
C MET A 336 -31.40 -34.40 -23.61
N LYS A 337 -30.19 -33.86 -23.75
CA LYS A 337 -29.89 -32.43 -23.64
C LYS A 337 -28.78 -31.95 -24.58
N ILE A 338 -28.67 -32.50 -25.79
CA ILE A 338 -27.69 -32.04 -26.80
C ILE A 338 -27.66 -30.48 -26.94
N PRO A 339 -28.78 -29.75 -27.09
CA PRO A 339 -28.78 -28.28 -27.16
C PRO A 339 -28.52 -27.58 -25.81
N GLY A 340 -28.73 -28.29 -24.70
CA GLY A 340 -28.60 -27.79 -23.33
C GLY A 340 -27.23 -28.04 -22.70
N GLY A 341 -26.46 -29.02 -23.19
CA GLY A 341 -25.11 -29.37 -22.75
C GLY A 341 -24.59 -30.78 -23.08
N GLY A 342 -25.10 -31.44 -24.13
CA GLY A 342 -24.70 -32.80 -24.53
C GLY A 342 -23.67 -32.86 -25.66
N LEU A 343 -22.63 -32.04 -25.58
CA LEU A 343 -21.53 -31.99 -26.57
C LEU A 343 -20.17 -32.14 -25.89
N LEU A 344 -19.23 -32.79 -26.58
CA LEU A 344 -17.78 -32.74 -26.31
C LEU A 344 -17.12 -31.69 -27.21
N SER A 345 -16.09 -31.00 -26.71
CA SER A 345 -15.29 -30.01 -27.45
C SER A 345 -13.89 -29.88 -26.88
N THR A 346 -12.95 -29.37 -27.69
CA THR A 346 -11.68 -28.81 -27.20
C THR A 346 -11.87 -27.35 -26.80
N ALA A 347 -10.94 -26.80 -26.00
CA ALA A 347 -10.94 -25.37 -25.67
C ALA A 347 -10.74 -24.50 -26.94
N SER A 348 -9.87 -24.94 -27.85
CA SER A 348 -9.63 -24.28 -29.14
C SER A 348 -10.88 -24.18 -30.01
N ASP A 349 -11.71 -25.23 -30.07
CA ASP A 349 -12.97 -25.18 -30.83
C ASP A 349 -13.99 -24.21 -30.20
N LEU A 350 -14.06 -24.11 -28.87
CA LEU A 350 -14.92 -23.12 -28.21
C LEU A 350 -14.46 -21.67 -28.48
N VAL A 351 -13.15 -21.43 -28.60
CA VAL A 351 -12.63 -20.13 -29.06
C VAL A 351 -13.01 -19.89 -30.51
N ARG A 352 -12.84 -20.86 -31.42
CA ARG A 352 -13.25 -20.78 -32.83
C ARG A 352 -14.72 -20.42 -33.00
N PHE A 353 -15.61 -21.00 -32.18
CA PHE A 353 -17.03 -20.64 -32.14
C PHE A 353 -17.26 -19.15 -31.83
N ALA A 354 -16.68 -18.66 -30.75
CA ALA A 354 -16.86 -17.28 -30.29
C ALA A 354 -16.25 -16.26 -31.27
N THR A 355 -15.07 -16.55 -31.83
CA THR A 355 -14.45 -15.67 -32.82
C THR A 355 -15.18 -15.72 -34.16
N ALA A 356 -15.74 -16.86 -34.59
CA ALA A 356 -16.58 -16.96 -35.78
C ALA A 356 -17.90 -16.18 -35.64
N LEU A 357 -18.53 -16.18 -34.46
CA LEU A 357 -19.65 -15.28 -34.14
C LEU A 357 -19.22 -13.82 -34.26
N ASN A 358 -18.13 -13.41 -33.60
CA ASN A 358 -17.70 -12.01 -33.59
C ASN A 358 -17.22 -11.51 -34.96
N GLN A 359 -16.63 -12.39 -35.77
CA GLN A 359 -16.29 -12.18 -37.19
C GLN A 359 -17.52 -12.22 -38.12
N ARG A 360 -18.75 -12.40 -37.60
CA ARG A 360 -20.01 -12.39 -38.35
C ARG A 360 -20.14 -13.54 -39.37
N LYS A 361 -19.40 -14.64 -39.17
CA LYS A 361 -19.43 -15.83 -40.04
C LYS A 361 -20.71 -16.66 -39.86
N LEU A 362 -21.33 -16.61 -38.68
CA LEU A 362 -22.50 -17.43 -38.34
C LEU A 362 -23.83 -16.65 -38.33
N LEU A 363 -23.79 -15.34 -38.09
CA LEU A 363 -24.97 -14.46 -37.91
C LEU A 363 -24.67 -13.03 -38.38
N LYS A 364 -25.69 -12.31 -38.86
CA LYS A 364 -25.62 -10.89 -39.23
C LYS A 364 -25.42 -10.00 -37.98
N GLN A 365 -24.84 -8.82 -38.17
CA GLN A 365 -24.49 -7.93 -37.05
C GLN A 365 -25.69 -7.43 -36.24
N SER A 366 -26.84 -7.19 -36.87
CA SER A 366 -28.10 -6.85 -36.18
C SER A 366 -28.61 -8.00 -35.30
N THR A 367 -28.45 -9.24 -35.76
CA THR A 367 -28.76 -10.46 -34.99
C THR A 367 -27.80 -10.64 -33.82
N LEU A 368 -26.49 -10.38 -34.00
CA LEU A 368 -25.50 -10.40 -32.92
C LEU A 368 -25.76 -9.31 -31.87
N GLN A 369 -26.11 -8.09 -32.28
CA GLN A 369 -26.56 -7.04 -31.35
C GLN A 369 -27.78 -7.48 -30.55
N THR A 370 -28.75 -8.14 -31.19
CA THR A 370 -29.93 -8.71 -30.51
C THR A 370 -29.52 -9.85 -29.56
N MET A 371 -28.60 -10.72 -29.97
CA MET A 371 -28.09 -11.86 -29.20
C MET A 371 -27.38 -11.41 -27.91
N TRP A 372 -26.64 -10.31 -27.99
CA TRP A 372 -25.86 -9.74 -26.89
C TRP A 372 -26.52 -8.53 -26.22
N THR A 373 -27.82 -8.30 -26.46
CA THR A 373 -28.62 -7.33 -25.69
C THR A 373 -29.26 -8.01 -24.49
N ARG A 374 -29.06 -7.45 -23.29
CA ARG A 374 -29.73 -7.91 -22.05
C ARG A 374 -31.25 -7.92 -22.23
N GLN A 375 -31.86 -9.09 -22.08
CA GLN A 375 -33.31 -9.25 -22.12
C GLN A 375 -33.95 -8.60 -20.89
N ARG A 376 -35.24 -8.24 -21.00
CA ARG A 376 -36.00 -7.60 -19.91
C ARG A 376 -37.22 -8.44 -19.54
N THR A 377 -37.59 -8.41 -18.27
CA THR A 377 -38.87 -8.95 -17.81
C THR A 377 -40.04 -8.03 -18.17
N SER A 378 -41.28 -8.53 -18.07
CA SER A 378 -42.49 -7.78 -18.45
C SER A 378 -42.79 -6.54 -17.59
N ASP A 379 -42.07 -6.34 -16.49
CA ASP A 379 -42.05 -5.12 -15.67
C ASP A 379 -40.81 -4.24 -15.95
N ASN A 380 -40.23 -4.38 -17.15
CA ASN A 380 -39.09 -3.66 -17.71
C ASN A 380 -37.74 -3.83 -16.95
N LYS A 381 -37.66 -4.69 -15.93
CA LYS A 381 -36.39 -4.93 -15.21
C LYS A 381 -35.40 -5.70 -16.11
N PRO A 382 -34.14 -5.25 -16.21
CA PRO A 382 -33.13 -5.94 -17.00
C PRO A 382 -32.67 -7.24 -16.34
N THR A 383 -32.37 -8.24 -17.16
CA THR A 383 -31.69 -9.47 -16.75
C THR A 383 -30.17 -9.35 -17.01
N SER A 384 -29.39 -10.30 -16.50
CA SER A 384 -27.97 -10.44 -16.83
C SER A 384 -27.70 -11.26 -18.11
N TYR A 385 -28.73 -11.53 -18.91
CA TYR A 385 -28.69 -12.54 -19.98
C TYR A 385 -29.28 -12.02 -21.29
N GLY A 386 -28.64 -12.34 -22.41
CA GLY A 386 -29.09 -12.08 -23.77
C GLY A 386 -29.85 -13.26 -24.36
N LEU A 387 -29.67 -13.54 -25.65
CA LEU A 387 -30.18 -14.75 -26.28
C LEU A 387 -29.04 -15.79 -26.33
N GLY A 388 -28.98 -16.68 -25.32
CA GLY A 388 -27.93 -17.71 -25.21
C GLY A 388 -26.61 -17.30 -24.59
N TRP A 389 -26.44 -16.05 -24.15
CA TRP A 389 -25.21 -15.57 -23.50
C TRP A 389 -25.51 -14.80 -22.22
N SER A 390 -24.64 -14.88 -21.22
CA SER A 390 -24.59 -13.87 -20.16
C SER A 390 -23.97 -12.59 -20.72
N VAL A 391 -24.47 -11.42 -20.30
CA VAL A 391 -24.10 -10.12 -20.87
C VAL A 391 -23.81 -9.11 -19.76
N GLY A 392 -22.66 -8.45 -19.85
CA GLY A 392 -22.30 -7.35 -18.94
C GLY A 392 -20.90 -6.82 -19.20
N GLU A 393 -20.16 -6.58 -18.12
CA GLU A 393 -18.80 -6.08 -18.14
C GLU A 393 -17.89 -6.95 -17.27
N LYS A 394 -16.60 -6.99 -17.64
CA LYS A 394 -15.50 -7.59 -16.89
C LYS A 394 -14.27 -6.69 -17.07
N SER A 395 -13.59 -6.36 -15.97
CA SER A 395 -12.41 -5.49 -15.96
C SER A 395 -12.59 -4.21 -16.80
N GLY A 396 -13.69 -3.48 -16.57
CA GLY A 396 -14.07 -2.26 -17.30
C GLY A 396 -14.55 -2.44 -18.75
N ARG A 397 -14.47 -3.66 -19.32
CA ARG A 397 -14.74 -3.93 -20.73
C ARG A 397 -16.06 -4.68 -20.93
N ARG A 398 -16.78 -4.37 -22.02
CA ARG A 398 -18.00 -5.08 -22.42
C ARG A 398 -17.69 -6.55 -22.73
N ALA A 399 -18.41 -7.45 -22.06
CA ALA A 399 -18.14 -8.88 -22.06
C ALA A 399 -19.42 -9.72 -22.25
N VAL A 400 -19.29 -10.82 -22.99
CA VAL A 400 -20.31 -11.87 -23.10
C VAL A 400 -19.69 -13.21 -22.76
N TRP A 401 -20.40 -14.04 -21.99
CA TRP A 401 -19.85 -15.31 -21.52
C TRP A 401 -20.90 -16.40 -21.30
N HIS A 402 -20.46 -17.65 -21.24
CA HIS A 402 -21.25 -18.74 -20.66
C HIS A 402 -20.33 -19.68 -19.87
N GLY A 403 -20.71 -20.02 -18.64
CA GLY A 403 -20.07 -21.06 -17.83
C GLY A 403 -20.83 -22.38 -17.92
N GLY A 404 -20.13 -23.51 -17.85
CA GLY A 404 -20.74 -24.83 -17.79
C GLY A 404 -20.31 -25.60 -16.55
N ALA A 405 -21.22 -26.39 -15.99
CA ALA A 405 -20.95 -27.35 -14.94
C ALA A 405 -21.86 -28.57 -15.14
N GLN A 406 -21.29 -29.76 -15.05
CA GLN A 406 -21.98 -31.04 -15.23
C GLN A 406 -21.18 -32.15 -14.54
N SER A 407 -21.72 -33.38 -14.45
CA SER A 407 -21.01 -34.53 -13.90
C SER A 407 -19.66 -34.72 -14.59
N GLY A 408 -18.59 -34.61 -13.82
CA GLY A 408 -17.21 -34.75 -14.29
C GLY A 408 -16.66 -33.59 -15.11
N THR A 409 -17.25 -32.38 -15.08
CA THR A 409 -16.67 -31.23 -15.78
C THR A 409 -17.06 -29.86 -15.23
N SER A 410 -16.18 -28.89 -15.47
CA SER A 410 -16.48 -27.47 -15.41
C SER A 410 -15.86 -26.76 -16.61
N THR A 411 -16.56 -25.79 -17.18
CA THR A 411 -16.13 -25.04 -18.37
C THR A 411 -16.44 -23.55 -18.26
N THR A 412 -15.72 -22.72 -19.02
CA THR A 412 -16.02 -21.30 -19.22
C THR A 412 -15.62 -20.88 -20.63
N LEU A 413 -16.48 -20.10 -21.28
CA LEU A 413 -16.18 -19.36 -22.50
C LEU A 413 -16.49 -17.87 -22.26
N LEU A 414 -15.50 -17.00 -22.45
CA LEU A 414 -15.56 -15.55 -22.23
C LEU A 414 -15.08 -14.85 -23.50
N LEU A 415 -15.86 -13.90 -24.02
CA LEU A 415 -15.54 -13.06 -25.18
C LEU A 415 -15.71 -11.58 -24.82
N TYR A 416 -14.72 -10.77 -25.21
CA TYR A 416 -14.79 -9.31 -25.29
C TYR A 416 -15.01 -8.91 -26.75
N PRO A 417 -16.25 -8.58 -27.18
CA PRO A 417 -16.55 -8.43 -28.61
C PRO A 417 -15.77 -7.30 -29.27
N ASP A 418 -15.48 -6.22 -28.54
CA ASP A 418 -14.88 -4.99 -29.08
C ASP A 418 -13.39 -5.13 -29.42
N THR A 419 -12.65 -5.97 -28.69
CA THR A 419 -11.23 -6.28 -28.99
C THR A 419 -11.03 -7.63 -29.67
N GLY A 420 -12.08 -8.47 -29.71
CA GLY A 420 -11.98 -9.84 -30.23
C GLY A 420 -11.16 -10.77 -29.33
N THR A 421 -10.94 -10.40 -28.07
CA THR A 421 -10.25 -11.24 -27.09
C THR A 421 -11.21 -12.28 -26.53
N CYS A 422 -10.82 -13.56 -26.58
CA CYS A 422 -11.66 -14.67 -26.14
C CYS A 422 -10.84 -15.69 -25.35
N VAL A 423 -11.37 -16.21 -24.25
CA VAL A 423 -10.75 -17.26 -23.43
C VAL A 423 -11.72 -18.42 -23.24
N ALA A 424 -11.25 -19.63 -23.50
CA ALA A 424 -11.93 -20.87 -23.14
C ALA A 424 -11.11 -21.66 -22.11
N LEU A 425 -11.77 -22.13 -21.06
CA LEU A 425 -11.23 -23.04 -20.05
C LEU A 425 -12.15 -24.27 -19.97
N MET A 426 -11.57 -25.47 -20.05
CA MET A 426 -12.32 -26.73 -19.95
C MET A 426 -11.58 -27.72 -19.06
N SER A 427 -12.23 -28.22 -18.01
CA SER A 427 -11.62 -29.12 -17.03
C SER A 427 -12.49 -30.36 -16.79
N ASN A 428 -11.84 -31.46 -16.40
CA ASN A 428 -12.48 -32.69 -15.96
C ASN A 428 -12.83 -32.71 -14.45
N LEU A 429 -12.60 -31.62 -13.70
CA LEU A 429 -13.12 -31.47 -12.34
C LEU A 429 -14.48 -30.77 -12.34
N GLN A 430 -15.49 -31.36 -11.69
CA GLN A 430 -16.82 -30.73 -11.54
C GLN A 430 -16.89 -29.69 -10.41
N ARG A 431 -17.76 -28.68 -10.59
CA ARG A 431 -18.02 -27.53 -9.67
C ARG A 431 -16.85 -26.52 -9.50
N LEU A 432 -15.85 -26.52 -10.39
CA LEU A 432 -14.71 -25.60 -10.39
C LEU A 432 -15.11 -24.19 -10.89
N LYS A 433 -14.61 -23.12 -10.23
CA LYS A 433 -14.91 -21.72 -10.57
C LYS A 433 -13.91 -21.13 -11.58
N LEU A 434 -14.18 -21.29 -12.88
CA LEU A 434 -13.24 -20.91 -13.94
C LEU A 434 -13.29 -19.43 -14.38
N MET A 435 -14.32 -18.66 -14.01
CA MET A 435 -14.54 -17.30 -14.55
C MET A 435 -13.44 -16.29 -14.14
N GLU A 436 -12.91 -16.39 -12.93
CA GLU A 436 -11.90 -15.44 -12.43
C GLU A 436 -10.55 -15.67 -13.13
N THR A 437 -10.14 -16.93 -13.29
CA THR A 437 -8.96 -17.31 -14.10
C THR A 437 -9.12 -16.89 -15.58
N ALA A 438 -10.31 -17.07 -16.16
CA ALA A 438 -10.57 -16.66 -17.55
C ALA A 438 -10.45 -15.13 -17.76
N VAL A 439 -10.93 -14.34 -16.78
CA VAL A 439 -10.75 -12.88 -16.79
C VAL A 439 -9.28 -12.50 -16.61
N ALA A 440 -8.57 -13.12 -15.66
CA ALA A 440 -7.14 -12.85 -15.44
C ALA A 440 -6.27 -13.15 -16.67
N ILE A 441 -6.54 -14.26 -17.37
CA ILE A 441 -5.88 -14.60 -18.64
C ILE A 441 -6.18 -13.56 -19.73
N ALA A 442 -7.43 -13.09 -19.82
CA ALA A 442 -7.80 -12.03 -20.76
C ALA A 442 -7.24 -10.65 -20.40
N ASP A 443 -7.02 -10.35 -19.12
CA ASP A 443 -6.36 -9.11 -18.64
C ASP A 443 -4.83 -9.17 -18.78
N VAL A 444 -4.25 -10.36 -18.96
CA VAL A 444 -2.84 -10.58 -19.35
C VAL A 444 -2.66 -10.40 -20.86
N VAL A 445 -3.50 -11.06 -21.67
CA VAL A 445 -3.37 -11.05 -23.14
C VAL A 445 -3.85 -9.75 -23.77
N ASP A 446 -4.86 -9.10 -23.18
CA ASP A 446 -5.46 -7.85 -23.66
C ASP A 446 -5.74 -6.94 -22.46
N PRO A 447 -4.72 -6.26 -21.90
CA PRO A 447 -4.86 -5.56 -20.63
C PRO A 447 -5.82 -4.36 -20.74
N PRO A 448 -6.78 -4.21 -19.79
CA PRO A 448 -7.74 -3.11 -19.82
C PRO A 448 -7.04 -1.75 -19.68
N THR A 449 -7.53 -0.73 -20.40
CA THR A 449 -7.05 0.64 -20.30
C THR A 449 -8.04 1.49 -19.49
N TYR A 450 -7.50 2.42 -18.70
CA TYR A 450 -8.27 3.30 -17.83
C TYR A 450 -7.76 4.74 -17.98
N ASP A 451 -8.67 5.72 -18.05
CA ASP A 451 -8.28 7.13 -18.03
C ASP A 451 -8.19 7.63 -16.58
N TYR A 452 -6.97 7.77 -16.09
CA TYR A 452 -6.69 8.33 -14.77
C TYR A 452 -6.56 9.86 -14.77
N ALA A 453 -6.68 10.58 -15.90
CA ALA A 453 -6.48 12.04 -15.93
C ALA A 453 -7.38 12.81 -14.94
N PRO A 454 -8.69 12.51 -14.80
CA PRO A 454 -9.53 13.18 -13.79
C PRO A 454 -9.13 12.84 -12.34
N ALA A 455 -8.58 11.64 -12.11
CA ALA A 455 -8.03 11.23 -10.81
C ALA A 455 -6.71 11.95 -10.50
N ILE A 456 -5.83 12.09 -11.50
CA ILE A 456 -4.54 12.79 -11.39
C ILE A 456 -4.75 14.27 -11.02
N GLU A 457 -5.69 14.98 -11.66
CA GLU A 457 -5.95 16.39 -11.32
C GLU A 457 -6.59 16.56 -9.93
N LYS A 458 -7.51 15.66 -9.52
CA LYS A 458 -8.02 15.61 -8.13
C LYS A 458 -6.91 15.36 -7.11
N LEU A 459 -5.94 14.49 -7.43
CA LEU A 459 -4.80 14.21 -6.56
C LEU A 459 -3.82 15.39 -6.50
N LYS A 460 -3.48 16.03 -7.63
CA LYS A 460 -2.67 17.25 -7.68
C LYS A 460 -3.27 18.38 -6.83
N ALA A 461 -4.59 18.55 -6.86
CA ALA A 461 -5.27 19.53 -6.02
C ALA A 461 -5.09 19.23 -4.52
N ALA A 462 -5.30 17.98 -4.11
CA ALA A 462 -5.09 17.55 -2.71
C ALA A 462 -3.64 17.68 -2.25
N VAL A 463 -2.66 17.28 -3.08
CA VAL A 463 -1.24 17.40 -2.75
C VAL A 463 -0.83 18.88 -2.63
N ARG A 464 -1.29 19.76 -3.54
CA ARG A 464 -1.02 21.21 -3.43
C ARG A 464 -1.63 21.83 -2.18
N TYR A 465 -2.82 21.40 -1.77
CA TYR A 465 -3.44 21.84 -0.52
C TYR A 465 -2.58 21.42 0.69
N GLU A 466 -2.24 20.14 0.82
CA GLU A 466 -1.44 19.64 1.96
C GLU A 466 -0.02 20.25 1.99
N VAL A 467 0.64 20.39 0.83
CA VAL A 467 1.98 21.01 0.76
C VAL A 467 1.96 22.48 1.21
N ALA A 468 0.92 23.23 0.86
CA ALA A 468 0.78 24.64 1.25
C ALA A 468 0.29 24.81 2.70
N GLU A 469 -0.68 24.01 3.15
CA GLU A 469 -1.31 24.15 4.47
C GLU A 469 -0.43 23.60 5.61
N LYS A 470 0.41 22.59 5.33
CA LYS A 470 1.35 22.03 6.32
C LYS A 470 2.78 22.55 6.17
N ASP A 471 3.01 23.44 5.19
CA ASP A 471 4.32 23.96 4.80
C ASP A 471 5.37 22.82 4.65
N LEU A 472 5.12 21.93 3.68
CA LEU A 472 5.99 20.79 3.38
C LEU A 472 7.12 21.23 2.42
N PRO A 473 8.42 21.10 2.79
CA PRO A 473 9.51 21.59 1.95
C PRO A 473 9.55 20.91 0.57
N ALA A 474 9.52 19.58 0.54
CA ALA A 474 9.31 18.78 -0.67
C ALA A 474 8.30 17.64 -0.44
N PHE A 475 7.58 17.29 -1.50
CA PHE A 475 6.73 16.11 -1.57
C PHE A 475 6.74 15.52 -2.99
N SER A 476 6.90 14.21 -3.13
CA SER A 476 6.76 13.50 -4.42
C SER A 476 5.87 12.27 -4.29
N ILE A 477 5.13 11.93 -5.34
CA ILE A 477 4.16 10.82 -5.35
C ILE A 477 4.05 10.18 -6.74
N SER A 478 3.77 8.88 -6.78
CA SER A 478 3.47 8.13 -8.01
C SER A 478 2.22 7.25 -7.90
N MET A 479 1.63 6.93 -9.05
CA MET A 479 0.49 6.03 -9.23
C MET A 479 0.90 4.92 -10.20
N VAL A 480 0.66 3.66 -9.83
CA VAL A 480 1.05 2.45 -10.57
C VAL A 480 -0.17 1.56 -10.80
N ASP A 481 -0.39 1.18 -12.05
CA ASP A 481 -1.41 0.20 -12.45
C ASP A 481 -0.71 -0.94 -13.22
N ARG A 482 -0.80 -2.16 -12.68
CA ARG A 482 -0.11 -3.37 -13.16
C ARG A 482 1.40 -3.15 -13.32
N ASN A 483 1.89 -3.07 -14.55
CA ASN A 483 3.32 -2.88 -14.85
C ASN A 483 3.69 -1.42 -15.17
N LYS A 484 2.73 -0.49 -15.16
CA LYS A 484 2.92 0.89 -15.63
C LYS A 484 2.73 1.91 -14.51
N THR A 485 3.74 2.76 -14.32
CA THR A 485 3.56 4.06 -13.65
C THR A 485 2.66 4.94 -14.53
N VAL A 486 1.43 5.19 -14.10
CA VAL A 486 0.45 5.98 -14.87
C VAL A 486 0.63 7.49 -14.67
N TRP A 487 1.20 7.90 -13.53
CA TRP A 487 1.62 9.26 -13.22
C TRP A 487 2.67 9.25 -12.11
N ALA A 488 3.58 10.21 -12.12
CA ALA A 488 4.44 10.54 -10.99
C ALA A 488 4.86 12.01 -11.09
N ASP A 489 4.97 12.72 -9.96
CA ASP A 489 5.22 14.16 -9.93
C ASP A 489 5.88 14.61 -8.62
N GLY A 490 6.30 15.89 -8.56
CA GLY A 490 6.91 16.51 -7.38
C GLY A 490 6.36 17.92 -7.11
N PHE A 491 6.40 18.31 -5.83
CA PHE A 491 5.76 19.51 -5.29
C PHE A 491 6.66 20.12 -4.20
N GLY A 492 6.72 21.45 -4.12
CA GLY A 492 7.68 22.15 -3.28
C GLY A 492 9.08 22.20 -3.91
N PHE A 493 10.11 22.31 -3.08
CA PHE A 493 11.50 22.46 -3.48
C PHE A 493 12.36 21.35 -2.87
N GLN A 494 13.09 20.62 -3.72
CA GLN A 494 14.18 19.72 -3.28
C GLN A 494 15.22 20.50 -2.46
N ASP A 495 15.51 21.74 -2.88
CA ASP A 495 16.40 22.66 -2.20
C ASP A 495 15.79 24.06 -2.28
N ALA A 496 15.33 24.57 -1.13
CA ALA A 496 14.59 25.83 -1.07
C ALA A 496 15.50 27.06 -1.27
N GLU A 497 16.74 27.02 -0.79
CA GLU A 497 17.71 28.11 -0.94
C GLU A 497 18.12 28.30 -2.41
N LYS A 498 18.45 27.19 -3.06
CA LYS A 498 18.81 27.13 -4.49
C LYS A 498 17.57 27.13 -5.40
N LYS A 499 16.37 27.18 -4.81
CA LYS A 499 15.06 27.16 -5.49
C LYS A 499 14.91 26.01 -6.50
N THR A 500 15.51 24.87 -6.21
CA THR A 500 15.44 23.67 -7.05
C THR A 500 14.11 22.97 -6.80
N PRO A 501 13.20 22.89 -7.79
CA PRO A 501 11.88 22.29 -7.58
C PRO A 501 11.98 20.80 -7.28
N ALA A 502 11.11 20.29 -6.42
CA ALA A 502 10.97 18.85 -6.22
C ALA A 502 10.36 18.19 -7.46
N THR A 503 10.79 16.97 -7.78
CA THR A 503 10.29 16.20 -8.93
C THR A 503 10.02 14.74 -8.56
N ALA A 504 9.39 13.98 -9.45
CA ALA A 504 9.29 12.52 -9.31
C ALA A 504 10.66 11.80 -9.21
N GLY A 505 11.72 12.44 -9.72
CA GLY A 505 13.11 11.94 -9.66
C GLY A 505 13.89 12.32 -8.40
N THR A 506 13.39 13.27 -7.61
CA THR A 506 14.00 13.72 -6.35
C THR A 506 14.08 12.56 -5.35
N VAL A 507 15.24 12.43 -4.72
CA VAL A 507 15.62 11.34 -3.81
C VAL A 507 15.36 11.74 -2.36
N TYR A 508 14.86 10.80 -1.56
CA TYR A 508 14.56 10.97 -0.15
C TYR A 508 15.19 9.81 0.63
N ARG A 509 15.52 9.99 1.92
CA ARG A 509 15.76 8.84 2.82
C ARG A 509 14.41 8.16 3.03
N VAL A 510 14.21 6.94 2.51
CA VAL A 510 12.90 6.27 2.57
C VAL A 510 12.67 5.47 3.86
N GLY A 511 13.63 5.53 4.80
CA GLY A 511 13.51 5.00 6.15
C GLY A 511 13.16 3.51 6.15
N SER A 512 12.16 3.13 6.95
CA SER A 512 11.76 1.74 7.15
C SER A 512 11.22 1.01 5.91
N ILE A 513 11.05 1.66 4.74
CA ILE A 513 10.88 0.95 3.46
C ILE A 513 12.09 0.06 3.13
N SER A 514 13.29 0.40 3.65
CA SER A 514 14.51 -0.41 3.63
C SER A 514 14.28 -1.89 3.95
N LYS A 515 13.44 -2.18 4.95
CA LYS A 515 13.20 -3.52 5.48
C LYS A 515 12.71 -4.50 4.41
N LEU A 516 11.84 -4.03 3.51
CA LEU A 516 11.29 -4.85 2.42
C LEU A 516 12.41 -5.40 1.51
N PHE A 517 13.46 -4.62 1.25
CA PHE A 517 14.56 -5.01 0.38
C PHE A 517 15.55 -5.95 1.07
N THR A 518 15.83 -5.70 2.36
CA THR A 518 16.59 -6.62 3.23
C THR A 518 15.90 -7.98 3.34
N ASP A 519 14.59 -7.99 3.59
CA ASP A 519 13.81 -9.20 3.78
C ASP A 519 13.69 -10.01 2.47
N ILE A 520 13.49 -9.35 1.32
CA ILE A 520 13.49 -10.03 0.01
C ILE A 520 14.87 -10.66 -0.28
N ALA A 521 15.98 -9.98 0.03
CA ALA A 521 17.32 -10.54 -0.18
C ALA A 521 17.57 -11.81 0.66
N VAL A 522 16.96 -11.91 1.86
CA VAL A 522 16.95 -13.14 2.68
C VAL A 522 16.04 -14.22 2.10
N VAL A 523 14.82 -13.87 1.64
CA VAL A 523 13.92 -14.85 1.01
C VAL A 523 14.54 -15.42 -0.27
N GLN A 524 15.25 -14.63 -1.08
CA GLN A 524 16.01 -15.14 -2.23
C GLN A 524 17.01 -16.24 -1.82
N LEU A 525 17.76 -16.08 -0.73
CA LEU A 525 18.68 -17.13 -0.28
C LEU A 525 17.95 -18.37 0.28
N ALA A 526 16.71 -18.24 0.75
CA ALA A 526 15.87 -19.37 1.12
C ALA A 526 15.29 -20.09 -0.11
N GLU A 527 14.92 -19.36 -1.18
CA GLU A 527 14.57 -19.93 -2.49
C GLU A 527 15.76 -20.67 -3.13
N GLU A 528 16.98 -20.15 -2.94
CA GLU A 528 18.24 -20.79 -3.34
C GLU A 528 18.62 -21.99 -2.43
N GLY A 529 17.84 -22.30 -1.39
CA GLY A 529 18.10 -23.40 -0.44
C GLY A 529 19.30 -23.20 0.50
N LYS A 530 19.89 -22.00 0.52
CA LYS A 530 21.06 -21.63 1.34
C LYS A 530 20.65 -21.22 2.76
N LEU A 531 19.50 -20.55 2.88
CA LEU A 531 18.90 -20.17 4.16
C LEU A 531 17.66 -21.01 4.49
N ASP A 532 17.42 -21.15 5.79
CA ASP A 532 16.22 -21.72 6.38
C ASP A 532 15.66 -20.64 7.32
N LEU A 533 14.43 -20.18 7.03
CA LEU A 533 13.82 -19.06 7.75
C LEU A 533 13.38 -19.43 9.17
N ASP A 534 13.25 -20.73 9.48
CA ASP A 534 12.80 -21.26 10.76
C ASP A 534 13.93 -21.90 11.58
N ALA A 535 15.15 -21.95 11.04
CA ALA A 535 16.33 -22.33 11.81
C ALA A 535 16.65 -21.30 12.92
N PRO A 536 17.19 -21.75 14.07
CA PRO A 536 17.73 -20.86 15.09
C PRO A 536 18.83 -19.96 14.54
N ILE A 537 18.77 -18.66 14.83
CA ILE A 537 19.74 -17.66 14.34
C ILE A 537 21.19 -18.02 14.67
N GLN A 538 21.46 -18.74 15.75
CA GLN A 538 22.82 -19.21 16.11
C GLN A 538 23.44 -20.19 15.10
N LYS A 539 22.66 -20.76 14.16
CA LYS A 539 23.16 -21.50 12.98
C LYS A 539 23.96 -20.59 12.03
N TYR A 540 23.60 -19.32 11.97
CA TYR A 540 24.15 -18.33 11.04
C TYR A 540 25.04 -17.29 11.74
N LEU A 541 24.70 -16.93 12.98
CA LEU A 541 25.47 -16.01 13.83
C LEU A 541 25.72 -16.67 15.21
N PRO A 542 26.72 -17.56 15.35
CA PRO A 542 26.98 -18.29 16.61
C PRO A 542 27.24 -17.39 17.82
N GLY A 543 27.78 -16.19 17.59
CA GLY A 543 28.00 -15.16 18.62
C GLY A 543 26.75 -14.38 19.05
N PHE A 544 25.60 -14.57 18.40
CA PHE A 544 24.35 -13.86 18.74
C PHE A 544 23.60 -14.58 19.87
N GLN A 545 23.77 -14.09 21.10
CA GLN A 545 23.28 -14.71 22.34
C GLN A 545 22.71 -13.67 23.32
N PRO A 546 21.62 -12.94 22.97
CA PRO A 546 20.89 -12.08 23.91
C PRO A 546 20.28 -12.90 25.06
N ASN A 547 20.03 -12.25 26.20
CA ASN A 547 19.44 -12.90 27.36
C ASN A 547 17.98 -13.32 27.08
N ASN A 548 17.80 -14.63 26.91
CA ASN A 548 16.54 -15.27 26.54
C ASN A 548 15.98 -16.06 27.75
N PRO A 549 15.10 -15.46 28.57
CA PRO A 549 14.50 -16.12 29.74
C PRO A 549 13.39 -17.13 29.36
N PHE A 550 13.02 -17.22 28.08
CA PHE A 550 11.88 -18.00 27.60
C PHE A 550 12.30 -19.36 26.98
N GLY A 551 13.59 -19.57 26.70
CA GLY A 551 14.13 -20.80 26.11
C GLY A 551 13.82 -21.00 24.61
N VAL A 552 12.71 -20.43 24.11
CA VAL A 552 12.33 -20.45 22.69
C VAL A 552 13.39 -19.75 21.83
N LYS A 553 13.92 -20.44 20.81
CA LYS A 553 14.95 -19.90 19.90
C LYS A 553 14.37 -18.89 18.92
N GLN A 554 15.16 -17.88 18.58
CA GLN A 554 14.85 -16.84 17.61
C GLN A 554 15.10 -17.36 16.19
N THR A 555 14.22 -17.03 15.24
CA THR A 555 14.36 -17.37 13.81
C THR A 555 14.30 -16.12 12.91
N LEU A 556 14.72 -16.25 11.65
CA LEU A 556 14.59 -15.16 10.66
C LEU A 556 13.11 -14.79 10.44
N ARG A 557 12.23 -15.80 10.30
CA ARG A 557 10.78 -15.61 10.15
C ARG A 557 10.19 -14.76 11.28
N GLN A 558 10.65 -14.96 12.52
CA GLN A 558 10.24 -14.17 13.67
C GLN A 558 10.78 -12.74 13.64
N MET A 559 11.98 -12.50 13.13
CA MET A 559 12.53 -11.15 13.01
C MET A 559 11.78 -10.34 11.93
N MET A 560 11.59 -10.94 10.76
CA MET A 560 10.91 -10.35 9.59
C MET A 560 9.39 -10.13 9.80
N THR A 561 8.79 -10.77 10.81
CA THR A 561 7.39 -10.53 11.25
C THR A 561 7.28 -9.59 12.45
N HIS A 562 8.42 -9.11 12.99
CA HIS A 562 8.51 -8.36 14.24
C HIS A 562 7.95 -9.12 15.47
N ARG A 563 8.26 -10.42 15.58
CA ARG A 563 7.80 -11.37 16.62
C ARG A 563 8.93 -12.10 17.37
N SER A 564 10.20 -11.75 17.14
CA SER A 564 11.37 -12.39 17.77
C SER A 564 11.55 -12.13 19.27
N GLY A 565 10.74 -11.26 19.85
CA GLY A 565 10.84 -10.86 21.27
C GLY A 565 11.96 -9.86 21.57
N LEU A 566 12.75 -9.44 20.57
CA LEU A 566 13.83 -8.46 20.74
C LEU A 566 13.34 -7.06 21.11
N VAL A 567 14.26 -6.29 21.71
CA VAL A 567 14.14 -4.85 21.95
C VAL A 567 13.94 -4.06 20.65
N ARG A 568 13.44 -2.82 20.75
CA ARG A 568 13.20 -1.94 19.61
C ARG A 568 14.51 -1.60 18.87
N GLU A 569 15.46 -1.08 19.63
CA GLU A 569 16.71 -0.48 19.19
C GLU A 569 17.88 -1.24 19.82
N SER A 570 19.06 -1.17 19.22
CA SER A 570 20.29 -1.78 19.74
C SER A 570 21.08 -0.79 20.62
N PRO A 571 21.73 -1.22 21.72
CA PRO A 571 22.51 -0.30 22.56
C PRO A 571 23.56 0.54 21.81
N VAL A 572 24.10 -0.01 20.71
CA VAL A 572 24.96 0.67 19.74
C VAL A 572 24.27 0.66 18.37
N GLY A 573 24.39 1.72 17.57
CA GLY A 573 23.85 1.82 16.20
C GLY A 573 22.33 2.02 16.08
N ASN A 574 21.68 2.36 17.19
CA ASN A 574 20.26 2.71 17.25
C ASN A 574 19.92 3.99 16.47
N TYR A 575 18.63 4.29 16.38
CA TYR A 575 18.11 5.52 15.79
C TYR A 575 18.79 6.83 16.27
N PHE A 576 19.25 6.92 17.51
CA PHE A 576 19.77 8.16 18.10
C PHE A 576 21.27 8.37 17.86
N ASP A 577 21.99 7.28 17.64
CA ASP A 577 23.44 7.15 17.65
C ASP A 577 24.10 7.81 16.42
N PRO A 578 24.86 8.91 16.57
CA PRO A 578 25.48 9.63 15.46
C PRO A 578 26.85 9.06 15.05
N ASP A 579 27.40 8.07 15.76
CA ASP A 579 28.80 7.65 15.61
C ASP A 579 29.04 6.65 14.44
N GLU A 580 28.01 6.42 13.61
CA GLU A 580 28.00 5.49 12.43
C GLU A 580 28.64 4.09 12.65
N PRO A 581 28.36 3.38 13.76
CA PRO A 581 29.01 2.09 14.06
C PRO A 581 28.63 0.98 13.06
N SER A 582 29.51 -0.02 12.90
CA SER A 582 29.28 -1.09 11.93
C SER A 582 28.07 -1.97 12.29
N LEU A 583 27.54 -2.69 11.29
CA LEU A 583 26.44 -3.65 11.51
C LEU A 583 26.86 -4.77 12.48
N THR A 584 28.13 -5.17 12.45
CA THR A 584 28.72 -6.17 13.37
C THR A 584 28.71 -5.67 14.82
N GLU A 585 29.14 -4.44 15.08
CA GLU A 585 29.13 -3.84 16.42
C GLU A 585 27.70 -3.62 16.91
N THR A 586 26.82 -3.11 16.03
CA THR A 586 25.38 -2.95 16.25
C THR A 586 24.75 -4.28 16.71
N VAL A 587 24.99 -5.38 16.01
CA VAL A 587 24.43 -6.70 16.34
C VAL A 587 25.09 -7.34 17.56
N ALA A 588 26.42 -7.19 17.74
CA ALA A 588 27.12 -7.66 18.94
C ALA A 588 26.60 -6.97 20.21
N SER A 589 26.23 -5.69 20.11
CA SER A 589 25.66 -4.92 21.22
C SER A 589 24.32 -5.45 21.75
N LEU A 590 23.65 -6.37 21.03
CA LEU A 590 22.41 -6.98 21.47
C LEU A 590 22.62 -8.10 22.51
N ASN A 591 23.82 -8.66 22.64
CA ASN A 591 24.10 -9.75 23.58
C ASN A 591 23.92 -9.38 25.06
N GLN A 592 24.05 -8.08 25.39
CA GLN A 592 23.80 -7.50 26.72
C GLN A 592 22.31 -7.18 26.98
N THR A 593 21.44 -7.28 25.95
CA THR A 593 20.00 -7.01 26.08
C THR A 593 19.23 -8.25 26.52
N LYS A 594 18.00 -8.05 27.02
CA LYS A 594 17.05 -9.12 27.37
C LYS A 594 15.86 -9.10 26.42
N LEU A 595 15.32 -10.27 26.08
CA LEU A 595 14.08 -10.36 25.33
C LEU A 595 12.90 -9.76 26.10
N VAL A 596 12.15 -8.88 25.44
CA VAL A 596 10.98 -8.14 25.95
C VAL A 596 9.76 -9.06 26.06
N TYR A 597 9.61 -9.99 25.10
CA TYR A 597 8.52 -10.96 25.04
C TYR A 597 9.01 -12.34 24.63
N GLU A 598 8.25 -13.37 24.99
CA GLU A 598 8.40 -14.71 24.43
C GLU A 598 8.18 -14.64 22.90
N PRO A 599 9.07 -15.22 22.07
CA PRO A 599 8.90 -15.25 20.62
C PRO A 599 7.52 -15.76 20.19
N ASP A 600 6.99 -15.19 19.11
CA ASP A 600 5.65 -15.49 18.58
C ASP A 600 4.45 -15.28 19.53
N THR A 601 4.62 -14.61 20.67
CA THR A 601 3.48 -14.18 21.51
C THR A 601 2.92 -12.81 21.10
N LYS A 602 3.76 -11.77 21.03
CA LYS A 602 3.38 -10.39 20.69
C LYS A 602 4.19 -9.88 19.49
N THR A 603 3.60 -9.00 18.69
CA THR A 603 4.37 -8.21 17.71
C THR A 603 4.99 -7.00 18.43
N LYS A 604 6.31 -6.85 18.36
CA LYS A 604 7.11 -5.73 18.89
C LYS A 604 7.94 -5.18 17.74
N TYR A 605 7.64 -3.96 17.29
CA TYR A 605 8.41 -3.34 16.21
C TYR A 605 9.88 -3.18 16.64
N SER A 606 10.80 -3.57 15.77
CA SER A 606 12.22 -3.65 16.11
C SER A 606 13.09 -3.38 14.87
N ASN A 607 13.94 -2.37 14.98
CA ASN A 607 15.03 -2.08 14.06
C ASN A 607 16.22 -3.02 14.33
N ALA A 608 16.50 -3.28 15.61
CA ALA A 608 17.49 -4.26 16.05
C ALA A 608 17.30 -5.65 15.42
N ALA A 609 16.06 -6.16 15.35
CA ALA A 609 15.76 -7.44 14.72
C ALA A 609 16.15 -7.47 13.23
N ILE A 610 15.92 -6.39 12.48
CA ILE A 610 16.27 -6.32 11.05
C ILE A 610 17.76 -6.07 10.83
N ALA A 611 18.46 -5.44 11.79
CA ALA A 611 19.93 -5.42 11.78
C ALA A 611 20.51 -6.84 11.87
N VAL A 612 19.93 -7.73 12.70
CA VAL A 612 20.32 -9.15 12.73
C VAL A 612 20.00 -9.87 11.42
N VAL A 613 18.83 -9.62 10.80
CA VAL A 613 18.48 -10.15 9.46
C VAL A 613 19.51 -9.71 8.40
N GLY A 614 19.96 -8.45 8.42
CA GLY A 614 21.02 -7.95 7.55
C GLY A 614 22.39 -8.58 7.84
N SER A 615 22.76 -8.77 9.10
CA SER A 615 24.01 -9.42 9.49
C SER A 615 24.06 -10.91 9.09
N VAL A 616 22.91 -11.60 9.06
CA VAL A 616 22.82 -12.95 8.49
C VAL A 616 23.12 -12.95 6.98
N LEU A 617 22.75 -11.92 6.22
CA LEU A 617 23.14 -11.81 4.80
C LEU A 617 24.66 -11.68 4.65
N GLU A 618 25.29 -10.80 5.42
CA GLU A 618 26.74 -10.56 5.37
C GLU A 618 27.57 -11.75 5.89
N ASN A 619 27.04 -12.56 6.82
CA ASN A 619 27.74 -13.78 7.27
C ASN A 619 27.58 -14.95 6.27
N GLN A 620 26.64 -14.90 5.33
CA GLN A 620 26.40 -15.99 4.36
C GLN A 620 26.93 -15.71 2.95
N LEU A 621 27.46 -14.50 2.70
CA LEU A 621 27.93 -14.05 1.40
C LEU A 621 29.20 -13.21 1.57
N ASP A 622 30.16 -13.34 0.65
CA ASP A 622 31.39 -12.52 0.61
C ASP A 622 31.14 -11.12 -0.01
N VAL A 623 30.02 -10.49 0.38
CA VAL A 623 29.59 -9.13 -0.03
C VAL A 623 28.79 -8.47 1.09
N THR A 624 28.85 -7.14 1.17
CA THR A 624 28.06 -6.38 2.16
C THR A 624 26.57 -6.37 1.83
N HIS A 625 25.73 -6.09 2.82
CA HIS A 625 24.27 -5.98 2.67
C HIS A 625 23.88 -4.99 1.56
N PRO A 626 24.44 -3.75 1.49
CA PRO A 626 24.20 -2.83 0.39
C PRO A 626 24.58 -3.39 -0.98
N GLN A 627 25.67 -4.16 -1.07
CA GLN A 627 26.12 -4.79 -2.32
C GLN A 627 25.16 -5.89 -2.77
N ARG A 628 24.76 -6.81 -1.87
CA ARG A 628 23.79 -7.88 -2.18
C ARG A 628 22.47 -7.29 -2.66
N VAL A 629 21.87 -6.36 -1.91
CA VAL A 629 20.57 -5.76 -2.29
C VAL A 629 20.66 -5.01 -3.62
N ARG A 630 21.78 -4.31 -3.88
CA ARG A 630 22.02 -3.68 -5.18
C ARG A 630 22.02 -4.70 -6.32
N GLN A 631 22.83 -5.76 -6.20
CA GLN A 631 23.04 -6.76 -7.26
C GLN A 631 21.81 -7.65 -7.51
N SER A 632 21.11 -8.07 -6.46
CA SER A 632 20.01 -9.05 -6.58
C SER A 632 18.61 -8.43 -6.66
N ILE A 633 18.47 -7.11 -6.43
CA ILE A 633 17.18 -6.42 -6.46
C ILE A 633 17.26 -5.10 -7.27
N PHE A 634 18.11 -4.14 -6.91
CA PHE A 634 18.07 -2.81 -7.56
C PHE A 634 18.50 -2.83 -9.03
N GLU A 635 19.61 -3.48 -9.37
CA GLU A 635 20.12 -3.55 -10.74
C GLU A 635 19.15 -4.33 -11.66
N PRO A 636 18.63 -5.52 -11.28
CA PRO A 636 17.56 -6.19 -12.01
C PRO A 636 16.27 -5.37 -12.17
N LEU A 637 15.85 -4.59 -11.16
CA LEU A 637 14.69 -3.69 -11.25
C LEU A 637 14.98 -2.38 -12.00
N GLY A 638 16.23 -2.09 -12.38
CA GLY A 638 16.63 -0.81 -12.95
C GLY A 638 16.44 0.38 -12.00
N MET A 639 16.54 0.17 -10.68
CA MET A 639 16.40 1.20 -9.64
C MET A 639 17.68 2.02 -9.48
N THR A 640 18.04 2.78 -10.52
CA THR A 640 19.34 3.47 -10.68
C THR A 640 19.53 4.72 -9.82
N ASN A 641 18.54 5.10 -9.00
CA ASN A 641 18.64 6.20 -8.03
C ASN A 641 18.42 5.70 -6.59
N SER A 642 18.62 4.40 -6.36
CA SER A 642 18.38 3.73 -5.07
C SER A 642 19.66 3.12 -4.50
N SER A 643 19.96 3.41 -3.23
CA SER A 643 21.20 3.00 -2.55
C SER A 643 21.05 3.09 -1.04
N PHE A 644 21.76 2.25 -0.27
CA PHE A 644 21.84 2.36 1.20
C PHE A 644 22.86 3.39 1.70
N VAL A 645 23.57 4.07 0.79
CA VAL A 645 24.51 5.16 1.08
C VAL A 645 24.39 6.27 0.02
N ALA A 646 24.67 7.51 0.39
CA ALA A 646 24.66 8.66 -0.53
C ALA A 646 25.83 8.61 -1.52
N THR A 647 25.60 8.06 -2.72
CA THR A 647 26.61 8.02 -3.80
C THR A 647 26.69 9.35 -4.56
N PRO A 648 27.80 9.65 -5.28
CA PRO A 648 27.94 10.88 -6.06
C PRO A 648 26.85 11.11 -7.10
N GLU A 649 26.23 10.04 -7.62
CA GLU A 649 25.17 10.09 -8.63
C GLU A 649 23.79 10.39 -8.05
N ILE A 650 23.58 10.19 -6.74
CA ILE A 650 22.31 10.46 -6.07
C ILE A 650 22.37 11.66 -5.12
N ALA A 651 23.53 12.00 -4.56
CA ALA A 651 23.66 13.13 -3.62
C ALA A 651 23.12 14.47 -4.18
N PRO A 652 23.36 14.86 -5.45
CA PRO A 652 22.78 16.08 -6.04
C PRO A 652 21.24 16.04 -6.24
N LYS A 653 20.60 14.90 -5.98
CA LYS A 653 19.15 14.68 -6.14
C LYS A 653 18.44 14.55 -4.79
N ILE A 654 19.16 14.53 -3.67
CA ILE A 654 18.57 14.41 -2.33
C ILE A 654 17.84 15.72 -2.00
N ALA A 655 16.63 15.63 -1.45
CA ALA A 655 15.94 16.78 -0.89
C ALA A 655 16.48 17.15 0.50
N THR A 656 16.58 18.44 0.81
CA THR A 656 16.86 18.91 2.18
C THR A 656 15.76 18.41 3.12
N GLY A 657 16.14 17.55 4.07
CA GLY A 657 15.25 17.00 5.09
C GLY A 657 15.12 17.94 6.28
N TRP A 658 13.89 18.14 6.77
CA TRP A 658 13.62 19.05 7.88
C TRP A 658 13.04 18.33 9.09
N MET A 659 13.67 18.52 10.24
CA MET A 659 13.14 18.12 11.54
C MET A 659 12.29 19.23 12.14
N TRP A 660 11.44 18.86 13.09
CA TRP A 660 10.68 19.78 13.92
C TRP A 660 10.51 19.21 15.35
N THR A 661 10.09 20.06 16.28
CA THR A 661 9.96 19.71 17.71
C THR A 661 8.52 19.82 18.22
N TYR A 662 8.22 19.26 19.39
CA TYR A 662 6.90 19.37 20.05
C TYR A 662 6.44 20.83 20.27
N ASP A 663 7.37 21.78 20.27
CA ASP A 663 7.19 23.23 20.38
C ASP A 663 7.45 23.99 19.06
N ASP A 664 7.20 23.33 17.92
CA ASP A 664 7.20 23.86 16.54
C ASP A 664 8.52 24.41 15.97
N ARG A 665 9.61 24.46 16.75
CA ARG A 665 10.95 24.82 16.25
C ARG A 665 11.36 23.82 15.16
N ARG A 666 11.93 24.31 14.05
CA ARG A 666 12.43 23.51 12.91
C ARG A 666 13.94 23.60 12.77
N SER A 667 14.56 22.56 12.22
CA SER A 667 15.98 22.53 11.83
C SER A 667 16.19 21.66 10.60
N GLU A 668 17.33 21.81 9.91
CA GLU A 668 17.78 20.78 8.96
C GLU A 668 18.06 19.47 9.71
N ALA A 669 17.86 18.35 9.03
CA ALA A 669 18.00 17.00 9.59
C ALA A 669 19.42 16.46 9.46
N PRO A 670 19.91 15.67 10.43
CA PRO A 670 21.23 15.06 10.37
C PRO A 670 21.33 14.02 9.24
N SER A 671 22.49 14.02 8.58
CA SER A 671 22.78 13.18 7.42
C SER A 671 23.35 11.79 7.75
N PHE A 672 23.73 11.53 9.01
CA PHE A 672 24.45 10.31 9.40
C PHE A 672 23.68 9.01 9.15
N LEU A 673 24.42 7.93 8.92
CA LEU A 673 23.95 6.57 8.68
C LEU A 673 23.68 5.84 10.00
N LEU A 674 22.54 5.17 10.08
CA LEU A 674 22.21 4.32 11.23
C LEU A 674 23.04 3.03 11.20
N GLY A 675 23.60 2.60 12.33
CA GLY A 675 24.25 1.28 12.44
C GLY A 675 23.27 0.11 12.21
N THR A 676 22.00 0.31 12.54
CA THR A 676 20.84 -0.51 12.10
C THR A 676 20.49 -0.33 10.61
N GLY A 677 21.47 -0.05 9.75
CA GLY A 677 21.31 0.36 8.35
C GLY A 677 20.36 -0.48 7.47
N PRO A 678 20.37 -1.83 7.55
CA PRO A 678 19.40 -2.70 6.86
C PRO A 678 17.93 -2.41 7.19
N ALA A 679 17.67 -1.73 8.30
CA ALA A 679 16.35 -1.35 8.77
C ALA A 679 15.91 0.06 8.31
N GLY A 680 16.81 0.94 7.84
CA GLY A 680 16.50 2.37 7.67
C GLY A 680 17.32 3.23 6.69
N ASN A 681 18.49 2.81 6.19
CA ASN A 681 19.39 3.70 5.44
C ASN A 681 19.11 3.82 3.92
N LEU A 682 18.04 3.24 3.39
CA LEU A 682 17.74 3.34 1.95
C LEU A 682 17.40 4.77 1.52
N TYR A 683 18.15 5.28 0.54
CA TYR A 683 17.81 6.43 -0.30
C TYR A 683 17.11 5.92 -1.57
N SER A 684 16.01 6.55 -1.99
CA SER A 684 15.30 6.20 -3.24
C SER A 684 14.37 7.34 -3.68
N ASN A 685 13.75 7.21 -4.86
CA ASN A 685 12.71 8.13 -5.37
C ASN A 685 11.43 7.36 -5.76
N VAL A 686 10.33 8.09 -5.98
CA VAL A 686 9.03 7.45 -6.28
C VAL A 686 9.00 6.73 -7.63
N ILE A 687 9.87 7.09 -8.58
CA ILE A 687 10.02 6.37 -9.86
C ILE A 687 10.61 4.98 -9.62
N ASP A 688 11.67 4.86 -8.84
CA ASP A 688 12.30 3.58 -8.52
C ASP A 688 11.39 2.68 -7.66
N LEU A 689 10.74 3.25 -6.64
CA LEU A 689 9.72 2.54 -5.85
C LEU A 689 8.52 2.07 -6.71
N SER A 690 8.22 2.75 -7.83
CA SER A 690 7.19 2.30 -8.77
C SER A 690 7.61 1.04 -9.54
N LYS A 691 8.89 0.87 -9.86
CA LYS A 691 9.42 -0.35 -10.51
C LYS A 691 9.28 -1.55 -9.57
N PHE A 692 9.55 -1.34 -8.28
CA PHE A 692 9.30 -2.35 -7.25
C PHE A 692 7.80 -2.72 -7.14
N LEU A 693 6.89 -1.73 -7.10
CA LEU A 693 5.44 -1.98 -7.13
C LEU A 693 5.01 -2.81 -8.36
N SER A 694 5.47 -2.43 -9.56
CA SER A 694 5.20 -3.18 -10.79
C SER A 694 5.67 -4.65 -10.71
N CYS A 695 6.80 -4.91 -10.05
CA CYS A 695 7.31 -6.27 -9.85
C CYS A 695 6.41 -7.11 -8.93
N LEU A 696 5.88 -6.52 -7.84
CA LEU A 696 4.90 -7.17 -6.97
C LEU A 696 3.60 -7.51 -7.72
N PHE A 697 3.15 -6.63 -8.63
CA PHE A 697 1.95 -6.88 -9.46
C PHE A 697 2.19 -7.84 -10.63
N ASN A 698 3.45 -8.19 -10.91
CA ASN A 698 3.88 -9.13 -11.94
C ASN A 698 4.40 -10.45 -11.33
N ASP A 699 3.84 -10.88 -10.20
CA ASP A 699 4.15 -12.15 -9.52
C ASP A 699 5.67 -12.35 -9.27
N GLY A 700 6.36 -11.27 -8.87
CA GLY A 700 7.79 -11.28 -8.54
C GLY A 700 8.74 -11.15 -9.73
N ARG A 701 8.27 -10.66 -10.89
CA ARG A 701 9.02 -10.61 -12.15
C ARG A 701 9.25 -9.21 -12.70
N THR A 702 10.30 -9.08 -13.49
CA THR A 702 10.68 -7.89 -14.27
C THR A 702 10.69 -8.22 -15.77
N GLU A 703 11.11 -7.28 -16.61
CA GLU A 703 11.48 -7.57 -18.01
C GLU A 703 12.83 -8.30 -18.10
N SER A 704 13.71 -8.08 -17.12
CA SER A 704 15.07 -8.65 -17.01
C SER A 704 15.12 -10.06 -16.40
N GLY A 705 14.07 -10.52 -15.69
CA GLY A 705 14.07 -11.83 -15.03
C GLY A 705 13.03 -11.99 -13.94
N ARG A 706 13.41 -12.68 -12.86
CA ARG A 706 12.60 -12.93 -11.65
C ARG A 706 13.39 -12.49 -10.42
N ILE A 707 12.73 -11.73 -9.53
CA ILE A 707 13.28 -11.26 -8.26
C ILE A 707 12.84 -12.16 -7.10
N LEU A 708 11.64 -12.76 -7.21
CA LEU A 708 11.00 -13.54 -6.15
C LEU A 708 10.06 -14.59 -6.79
N GLN A 709 9.89 -15.76 -6.19
CA GLN A 709 8.90 -16.75 -6.65
C GLN A 709 7.47 -16.35 -6.26
N PRO A 710 6.42 -16.76 -7.01
CA PRO A 710 5.03 -16.37 -6.73
C PRO A 710 4.51 -16.90 -5.40
N ASP A 711 4.97 -18.09 -5.00
CA ASP A 711 4.56 -18.74 -3.76
C ASP A 711 5.22 -18.03 -2.55
N SER A 712 6.51 -17.66 -2.65
CA SER A 712 7.21 -16.83 -1.66
C SER A 712 6.60 -15.43 -1.54
N LEU A 713 6.31 -14.76 -2.67
CA LEU A 713 5.62 -13.46 -2.68
C LEU A 713 4.27 -13.56 -1.96
N THR A 714 3.51 -14.62 -2.22
CA THR A 714 2.23 -14.90 -1.56
C THR A 714 2.43 -15.08 -0.06
N GLU A 715 3.48 -15.76 0.38
CA GLU A 715 3.83 -15.85 1.81
C GLU A 715 4.22 -14.48 2.40
N MET A 716 5.03 -13.67 1.72
CA MET A 716 5.47 -12.37 2.22
C MET A 716 4.30 -11.38 2.43
N ILE A 717 3.30 -11.40 1.53
CA ILE A 717 2.13 -10.50 1.59
C ILE A 717 0.91 -11.11 2.31
N SER A 718 1.02 -12.33 2.85
CA SER A 718 -0.07 -12.97 3.60
C SER A 718 -0.14 -12.45 5.04
N PRO A 719 -1.34 -12.12 5.57
CA PRO A 719 -1.50 -11.81 6.98
C PRO A 719 -1.17 -13.02 7.84
N ARG A 720 -0.12 -12.92 8.66
CA ARG A 720 0.15 -13.93 9.70
C ARG A 720 -0.98 -13.90 10.74
N LYS A 721 -1.20 -15.03 11.40
CA LYS A 721 -2.17 -15.17 12.49
C LYS A 721 -1.45 -15.53 13.78
N ASP A 722 -1.94 -15.02 14.91
CA ASP A 722 -1.51 -15.49 16.23
C ASP A 722 -2.13 -16.86 16.56
N LYS A 723 -1.76 -17.41 17.73
CA LYS A 723 -2.29 -18.70 18.25
C LYS A 723 -3.81 -18.74 18.46
N ASN A 724 -4.48 -17.59 18.43
CA ASN A 724 -5.95 -17.46 18.53
C ASN A 724 -6.60 -17.26 17.14
N GLY A 725 -5.83 -17.34 16.05
CA GLY A 725 -6.30 -17.12 14.69
C GLY A 725 -6.50 -15.65 14.30
N LYS A 726 -6.18 -14.70 15.18
CA LYS A 726 -6.33 -13.26 14.92
C LYS A 726 -5.19 -12.79 14.01
N SER A 727 -5.52 -11.99 13.00
CA SER A 727 -4.51 -11.38 12.12
C SER A 727 -3.57 -10.49 12.93
N VAL A 728 -2.27 -10.75 12.81
CA VAL A 728 -1.24 -9.79 13.23
C VAL A 728 -0.94 -8.89 12.03
N GLY A 729 -0.55 -7.63 12.29
CA GLY A 729 -0.51 -6.57 11.26
C GLY A 729 0.61 -6.66 10.22
N TYR A 730 1.28 -7.82 10.09
CA TYR A 730 2.46 -8.04 9.25
C TYR A 730 2.44 -9.42 8.58
N GLY A 731 3.01 -9.47 7.37
CA GLY A 731 3.52 -10.66 6.71
C GLY A 731 5.02 -10.79 6.98
N LEU A 732 5.82 -11.18 5.98
CA LEU A 732 7.28 -11.04 6.04
C LEU A 732 7.63 -9.64 5.49
N GLY A 733 8.11 -8.74 6.35
CA GLY A 733 8.44 -7.34 6.02
C GLY A 733 7.25 -6.44 5.72
N PHE A 734 6.26 -6.91 4.96
CA PHE A 734 5.09 -6.12 4.60
C PHE A 734 4.13 -5.92 5.78
N ARG A 735 3.77 -4.67 6.07
CA ARG A 735 2.62 -4.34 6.91
C ARG A 735 1.34 -4.67 6.15
N ILE A 736 0.43 -5.42 6.78
CA ILE A 736 -0.85 -5.84 6.21
C ILE A 736 -1.98 -5.08 6.88
N SER A 737 -2.91 -4.57 6.08
CA SER A 737 -4.01 -3.70 6.49
C SER A 737 -5.19 -3.81 5.52
N SER A 738 -6.25 -3.02 5.71
CA SER A 738 -7.31 -2.88 4.72
C SER A 738 -7.48 -1.42 4.27
N LEU A 739 -7.95 -1.24 3.05
CA LEU A 739 -8.49 -0.01 2.51
C LEU A 739 -9.83 -0.34 1.84
N ASP A 740 -10.93 0.15 2.41
CA ASP A 740 -12.29 0.05 1.88
C ASP A 740 -12.72 -1.37 1.46
N GLY A 741 -12.29 -2.38 2.24
CA GLY A 741 -12.59 -3.80 2.00
C GLY A 741 -11.56 -4.55 1.15
N HIS A 742 -10.61 -3.85 0.51
CA HIS A 742 -9.45 -4.48 -0.13
C HIS A 742 -8.30 -4.70 0.86
N THR A 743 -7.48 -5.73 0.64
CA THR A 743 -6.24 -5.94 1.39
C THR A 743 -5.19 -4.94 0.90
N LYS A 744 -4.67 -4.11 1.81
CA LYS A 744 -3.59 -3.16 1.53
C LYS A 744 -2.29 -3.62 2.18
N VAL A 745 -1.26 -3.80 1.36
CA VAL A 745 0.08 -4.22 1.76
C VAL A 745 1.11 -3.12 1.44
N GLY A 746 2.21 -3.08 2.18
CA GLY A 746 3.27 -2.09 1.95
C GLY A 746 4.09 -1.83 3.21
N HIS A 747 4.77 -0.69 3.27
CA HIS A 747 5.43 -0.22 4.49
C HIS A 747 5.49 1.32 4.49
N GLY A 748 5.47 1.94 5.68
CA GLY A 748 5.74 3.37 5.85
C GLY A 748 7.17 3.60 6.33
N GLY A 749 7.79 4.72 5.96
CA GLY A 749 9.12 5.09 6.44
C GLY A 749 9.09 6.39 7.22
N ALA A 750 9.85 6.45 8.30
CA ALA A 750 10.28 7.67 8.96
C ALA A 750 11.79 7.53 9.21
N VAL A 751 12.53 8.61 9.01
CA VAL A 751 13.94 8.78 9.40
C VAL A 751 14.29 10.26 9.23
N TYR A 752 14.95 10.84 10.23
CA TYR A 752 15.55 12.18 10.25
C TYR A 752 15.28 13.07 9.03
N GLY A 753 14.20 13.86 9.13
CA GLY A 753 13.81 14.82 8.10
C GLY A 753 12.96 14.26 6.96
N PHE A 754 12.55 12.99 6.99
CA PHE A 754 11.83 12.34 5.89
C PHE A 754 10.70 11.42 6.36
N SER A 755 9.59 11.47 5.64
CA SER A 755 8.44 10.57 5.83
C SER A 755 7.99 9.98 4.50
N THR A 756 7.71 8.67 4.47
CA THR A 756 7.35 7.94 3.24
C THR A 756 6.22 6.94 3.45
N GLN A 757 5.56 6.57 2.36
CA GLN A 757 4.58 5.48 2.31
C GLN A 757 4.71 4.72 0.98
N LEU A 758 4.88 3.40 1.07
CA LEU A 758 4.58 2.47 -0.01
C LEU A 758 3.23 1.81 0.30
N GLY A 759 2.30 1.79 -0.65
CA GLY A 759 0.97 1.19 -0.48
C GLY A 759 0.48 0.51 -1.75
N ALA A 760 0.04 -0.74 -1.63
CA ALA A 760 -0.39 -1.58 -2.74
C ALA A 760 -1.68 -2.35 -2.42
N LEU A 761 -2.51 -2.57 -3.45
CA LEU A 761 -3.71 -3.40 -3.43
C LEU A 761 -3.52 -4.56 -4.43
N PRO A 762 -2.89 -5.68 -4.03
CA PRO A 762 -2.42 -6.72 -4.96
C PRO A 762 -3.52 -7.30 -5.85
N GLN A 763 -4.72 -7.51 -5.30
CA GLN A 763 -5.88 -8.06 -6.03
C GLN A 763 -6.45 -7.10 -7.08
N ARG A 764 -6.10 -5.81 -7.00
CA ARG A 764 -6.47 -4.76 -7.96
C ARG A 764 -5.31 -4.35 -8.87
N LYS A 765 -4.10 -4.82 -8.56
CA LYS A 765 -2.82 -4.43 -9.15
C LYS A 765 -2.60 -2.91 -9.18
N LEU A 766 -3.04 -2.23 -8.12
CA LEU A 766 -2.92 -0.79 -7.91
C LEU A 766 -1.88 -0.49 -6.83
N GLY A 767 -0.95 0.43 -7.09
CA GLY A 767 0.10 0.81 -6.16
C GLY A 767 0.40 2.31 -6.18
N VAL A 768 0.88 2.82 -5.04
CA VAL A 768 1.28 4.22 -4.84
C VAL A 768 2.54 4.25 -3.98
N ALA A 769 3.50 5.08 -4.38
CA ALA A 769 4.66 5.43 -3.57
C ALA A 769 4.66 6.94 -3.34
N ALA A 770 4.89 7.39 -2.10
CA ALA A 770 4.95 8.80 -1.74
C ALA A 770 6.05 9.07 -0.71
N ALA A 771 6.65 10.26 -0.79
CA ALA A 771 7.73 10.71 0.09
C ALA A 771 7.65 12.23 0.32
N SER A 772 8.05 12.68 1.51
CA SER A 772 8.18 14.09 1.87
C SER A 772 9.47 14.33 2.67
N SER A 773 10.03 15.53 2.58
CA SER A 773 11.23 15.96 3.32
C SER A 773 10.91 16.78 4.58
N LEU A 774 9.84 16.39 5.28
CA LEU A 774 9.53 16.78 6.66
C LEU A 774 9.39 15.52 7.53
N ASP A 775 10.04 15.52 8.69
CA ASP A 775 9.95 14.43 9.67
C ASP A 775 8.53 14.31 10.27
N ALA A 776 8.17 13.12 10.74
CA ALA A 776 6.83 12.77 11.28
C ALA A 776 5.60 13.17 10.44
N SER A 777 5.76 13.55 9.17
CA SER A 777 4.66 13.87 8.23
C SER A 777 3.92 12.65 7.67
N ASN A 778 4.12 11.47 8.28
CA ASN A 778 3.52 10.20 7.87
C ASN A 778 1.99 10.23 7.80
N GLY A 779 1.32 11.07 8.59
CA GLY A 779 -0.13 11.25 8.53
C GLY A 779 -0.55 11.72 7.14
N VAL A 780 0.01 12.83 6.68
CA VAL A 780 -0.24 13.43 5.36
C VAL A 780 0.17 12.49 4.23
N VAL A 781 1.37 11.90 4.30
CA VAL A 781 1.87 10.98 3.26
C VAL A 781 0.96 9.75 3.12
N SER A 782 0.44 9.21 4.23
CA SER A 782 -0.52 8.09 4.19
C SER A 782 -1.92 8.54 3.75
N ARG A 783 -2.41 9.71 4.19
CA ARG A 783 -3.70 10.32 3.80
C ARG A 783 -3.78 10.48 2.27
N LEU A 784 -2.75 11.09 1.67
CA LEU A 784 -2.63 11.26 0.22
C LEU A 784 -2.47 9.94 -0.53
N THR A 785 -1.70 8.98 0.02
CA THR A 785 -1.54 7.64 -0.58
C THR A 785 -2.87 6.87 -0.61
N ASN A 786 -3.65 6.92 0.48
CA ASN A 786 -4.95 6.25 0.57
C ASN A 786 -5.97 6.92 -0.36
N TYR A 787 -5.94 8.25 -0.48
CA TYR A 787 -6.77 9.00 -1.43
C TYR A 787 -6.42 8.66 -2.90
N ALA A 788 -5.13 8.61 -3.25
CA ALA A 788 -4.68 8.19 -4.57
C ALA A 788 -5.18 6.78 -4.94
N LEU A 789 -5.04 5.81 -4.03
CA LEU A 789 -5.57 4.45 -4.23
C LEU A 789 -7.11 4.44 -4.39
N ARG A 790 -7.85 5.24 -3.61
CA ARG A 790 -9.31 5.39 -3.73
C ARG A 790 -9.75 5.98 -5.07
N LEU A 791 -9.05 6.99 -5.56
CA LEU A 791 -9.27 7.56 -6.89
C LEU A 791 -9.03 6.51 -7.98
N MET A 792 -7.94 5.74 -7.91
CA MET A 792 -7.67 4.66 -8.87
C MET A 792 -8.71 3.54 -8.84
N LEU A 793 -9.17 3.14 -7.65
CA LEU A 793 -10.28 2.18 -7.49
C LEU A 793 -11.56 2.70 -8.15
N ALA A 794 -11.92 3.97 -7.92
CA ALA A 794 -13.11 4.57 -8.51
C ALA A 794 -13.02 4.65 -10.05
N THR A 795 -11.86 5.01 -10.60
CA THR A 795 -11.61 4.97 -12.05
C THR A 795 -11.77 3.54 -12.61
N GLN A 796 -11.13 2.52 -12.01
CA GLN A 796 -11.25 1.14 -12.48
C GLN A 796 -12.67 0.58 -12.37
N ASP A 797 -13.43 1.01 -11.35
CA ASP A 797 -14.82 0.58 -11.12
C ASP A 797 -15.86 1.36 -11.94
N GLY A 798 -15.46 2.39 -12.71
CA GLY A 798 -16.40 3.28 -13.42
C GLY A 798 -17.29 4.12 -12.49
N LYS A 799 -16.83 4.41 -11.27
CA LYS A 799 -17.55 5.15 -10.23
C LYS A 799 -17.20 6.64 -10.23
N ALA A 800 -18.07 7.44 -9.62
CA ALA A 800 -17.72 8.82 -9.27
C ALA A 800 -16.46 8.86 -8.38
N LEU A 801 -15.54 9.77 -8.70
CA LEU A 801 -14.33 9.95 -7.91
C LEU A 801 -14.66 10.59 -6.55
N PRO A 802 -14.11 10.09 -5.43
CA PRO A 802 -14.29 10.73 -4.13
C PRO A 802 -13.68 12.15 -4.10
N GLU A 803 -14.21 12.98 -3.22
CA GLU A 803 -13.66 14.31 -2.91
C GLU A 803 -12.55 14.25 -1.85
N TYR A 804 -11.75 15.31 -1.78
CA TYR A 804 -10.75 15.49 -0.71
C TYR A 804 -11.27 16.41 0.39
N ARG A 805 -11.10 16.02 1.66
CA ARG A 805 -11.59 16.79 2.81
C ARG A 805 -10.55 17.80 3.30
N SER A 806 -10.63 19.02 2.78
CA SER A 806 -9.85 20.16 3.26
C SER A 806 -10.47 20.80 4.52
N THR A 807 -9.69 21.64 5.20
CA THR A 807 -10.07 22.34 6.43
C THR A 807 -9.62 23.80 6.43
N ILE A 808 -10.22 24.60 7.30
CA ILE A 808 -9.93 26.01 7.56
C ILE A 808 -9.65 26.23 9.06
N ALA A 809 -9.10 27.39 9.43
CA ALA A 809 -8.96 27.79 10.83
C ALA A 809 -10.33 27.82 11.56
N ILE A 810 -10.33 27.47 12.85
CA ILE A 810 -11.56 27.48 13.67
C ILE A 810 -12.03 28.93 13.89
N PRO A 811 -13.32 29.26 13.65
CA PRO A 811 -13.89 30.57 13.97
C PRO A 811 -13.69 30.96 15.45
N ALA A 812 -13.28 32.20 15.71
CA ALA A 812 -12.81 32.65 17.02
C ALA A 812 -13.86 32.52 18.15
N ASP A 813 -15.14 32.70 17.82
CA ASP A 813 -16.31 32.49 18.70
C ASP A 813 -16.44 31.03 19.18
N ARG A 814 -15.93 30.08 18.39
CA ARG A 814 -15.93 28.65 18.72
C ARG A 814 -14.69 28.22 19.51
N ILE A 815 -13.58 28.95 19.44
CA ILE A 815 -12.31 28.55 20.10
C ILE A 815 -12.44 28.60 21.62
N SER A 816 -12.95 29.70 22.19
CA SER A 816 -13.08 29.90 23.65
C SER A 816 -13.85 28.76 24.34
N ASN A 817 -14.80 28.17 23.62
CA ASN A 817 -15.64 27.06 24.05
C ASN A 817 -14.89 25.70 24.10
N LEU A 818 -13.74 25.58 23.43
CA LEU A 818 -12.91 24.37 23.37
C LEU A 818 -11.72 24.40 24.33
N LEU A 819 -11.21 25.58 24.69
CA LEU A 819 -10.00 25.70 25.52
C LEU A 819 -10.18 25.08 26.91
N GLY A 820 -9.13 24.41 27.40
CA GLY A 820 -9.09 23.83 28.75
C GLY A 820 -8.46 22.44 28.80
N THR A 821 -8.35 21.91 30.02
CA THR A 821 -7.92 20.53 30.29
C THR A 821 -9.14 19.69 30.65
N TYR A 822 -9.19 18.45 30.14
CA TYR A 822 -10.30 17.52 30.32
C TYR A 822 -9.77 16.14 30.73
N ARG A 823 -10.51 15.42 31.58
CA ARG A 823 -10.24 14.04 32.02
C ARG A 823 -11.19 13.07 31.33
N GLU A 824 -10.74 11.88 30.96
CA GLU A 824 -11.60 10.86 30.36
C GLU A 824 -12.60 10.29 31.37
N VAL A 825 -13.86 10.12 30.98
CA VAL A 825 -14.96 9.67 31.85
C VAL A 825 -15.10 8.14 31.85
N ASP A 826 -15.01 7.54 30.66
CA ASP A 826 -15.32 6.11 30.42
C ASP A 826 -14.05 5.23 30.35
N GLY A 827 -12.90 5.79 30.74
CA GLY A 827 -11.58 5.15 30.65
C GLY A 827 -11.17 4.36 31.89
N ASP A 828 -9.98 3.74 31.83
CA ASP A 828 -9.37 3.08 32.99
C ASP A 828 -8.94 4.14 34.03
N ALA A 829 -9.42 3.98 35.28
CA ALA A 829 -9.15 4.88 36.38
C ALA A 829 -7.67 4.90 36.81
N GLU A 830 -6.91 3.81 36.59
CA GLU A 830 -5.45 3.80 36.81
C GLU A 830 -4.70 4.56 35.70
N GLU A 831 -5.18 4.49 34.45
CA GLU A 831 -4.59 5.27 33.36
C GLU A 831 -4.86 6.76 33.52
N ASN A 832 -6.05 7.16 33.99
CA ASN A 832 -6.43 8.56 34.30
C ASN A 832 -6.06 9.50 33.14
N ARG A 833 -6.59 9.21 31.95
CA ARG A 833 -6.20 9.87 30.69
C ARG A 833 -6.74 11.29 30.61
N PHE A 834 -5.92 12.21 30.10
CA PHE A 834 -6.27 13.61 29.89
C PHE A 834 -6.18 14.01 28.42
N THR A 835 -6.89 15.08 28.07
CA THR A 835 -6.67 15.87 26.85
C THR A 835 -6.63 17.36 27.19
N GLN A 836 -5.73 18.11 26.58
CA GLN A 836 -5.61 19.56 26.80
C GLN A 836 -5.74 20.30 25.46
N ILE A 837 -6.69 21.22 25.37
CA ILE A 837 -6.86 22.11 24.22
C ILE A 837 -6.34 23.51 24.59
N SER A 838 -5.39 24.00 23.80
CA SER A 838 -4.73 25.30 23.95
C SER A 838 -4.78 26.10 22.64
N GLN A 839 -4.45 27.39 22.73
CA GLN A 839 -4.30 28.27 21.57
C GLN A 839 -3.01 29.08 21.70
N LEU A 840 -2.31 29.28 20.59
CA LEU A 840 -1.20 30.23 20.45
C LEU A 840 -1.18 30.77 19.02
N ASN A 841 -0.97 32.08 18.84
CA ASN A 841 -0.81 32.72 17.52
C ASN A 841 -1.90 32.33 16.49
N GLY A 842 -3.14 32.17 16.96
CA GLY A 842 -4.28 31.74 16.15
C GLY A 842 -4.45 30.22 15.99
N ARG A 843 -3.37 29.43 16.02
CA ARG A 843 -3.44 27.95 15.98
C ARG A 843 -4.08 27.41 17.26
N VAL A 844 -4.99 26.44 17.09
CA VAL A 844 -5.63 25.69 18.18
C VAL A 844 -5.03 24.29 18.19
N MET A 845 -4.54 23.85 19.34
CA MET A 845 -3.81 22.59 19.49
C MET A 845 -4.50 21.72 20.54
N MET A 846 -4.47 20.39 20.33
CA MET A 846 -4.94 19.38 21.28
C MET A 846 -3.82 18.38 21.59
N GLU A 847 -3.39 18.34 22.84
CA GLU A 847 -2.53 17.27 23.35
C GLU A 847 -3.40 16.08 23.77
N ARG A 848 -3.23 14.91 23.13
CA ARG A 848 -4.01 13.69 23.45
C ARG A 848 -3.17 12.43 23.23
N GLY A 849 -3.11 11.58 24.25
CA GLY A 849 -2.36 10.33 24.20
C GLY A 849 -0.87 10.61 24.04
N SER A 850 -0.28 10.22 22.90
CA SER A 850 1.15 10.38 22.64
C SER A 850 1.54 11.48 21.65
N PHE A 851 0.59 12.28 21.17
CA PHE A 851 0.85 13.35 20.21
C PHE A 851 0.14 14.65 20.58
N ARG A 852 0.59 15.74 19.93
CA ARG A 852 -0.10 17.02 19.86
C ARG A 852 -0.61 17.18 18.43
N HIS A 853 -1.88 17.55 18.29
CA HIS A 853 -2.58 17.69 17.03
C HIS A 853 -3.07 19.13 16.83
N ASP A 854 -3.08 19.65 15.60
CA ASP A 854 -3.78 20.90 15.30
C ASP A 854 -5.27 20.61 15.12
N LEU A 855 -6.13 21.45 15.70
CA LEU A 855 -7.57 21.39 15.52
C LEU A 855 -8.01 22.41 14.47
N ARG A 856 -8.77 21.94 13.48
CA ARG A 856 -9.23 22.74 12.34
C ARG A 856 -10.71 22.47 12.07
N ALA A 857 -11.40 23.41 11.43
CA ALA A 857 -12.79 23.23 11.01
C ALA A 857 -12.82 22.64 9.59
N ALA A 858 -13.51 21.52 9.39
CA ALA A 858 -13.68 20.91 8.07
C ALA A 858 -14.45 21.86 7.13
N ALA A 859 -14.00 21.97 5.89
CA ALA A 859 -14.52 22.96 4.94
C ALA A 859 -15.89 22.60 4.33
N ASP A 860 -16.39 21.39 4.58
CA ASP A 860 -17.65 20.84 4.06
C ASP A 860 -18.84 20.99 5.03
N ASP A 861 -18.64 20.73 6.32
CA ASP A 861 -19.71 20.77 7.36
C ASP A 861 -19.39 21.65 8.57
N GLY A 862 -18.17 22.19 8.67
CA GLY A 862 -17.73 22.98 9.82
C GLY A 862 -17.52 22.18 11.13
N SER A 863 -17.53 20.85 11.09
CA SER A 863 -17.08 19.99 12.20
C SER A 863 -15.63 20.31 12.57
N ILE A 864 -15.28 20.19 13.85
CA ILE A 864 -13.88 20.36 14.27
C ILE A 864 -13.22 18.98 14.23
N ILE A 865 -12.08 18.89 13.56
CA ILE A 865 -11.29 17.67 13.44
C ILE A 865 -9.82 17.95 13.76
N THR A 866 -9.07 16.91 14.12
CA THR A 866 -7.60 16.95 14.00
C THR A 866 -7.22 17.05 12.52
N ASP A 867 -6.24 17.90 12.19
CA ASP A 867 -5.72 18.01 10.82
C ASP A 867 -4.31 18.64 10.79
N ASP A 868 -3.28 17.80 10.93
CA ASP A 868 -1.87 18.17 11.02
C ASP A 868 -0.96 17.19 10.23
N VAL A 869 0.36 17.27 10.43
CA VAL A 869 1.35 16.43 9.75
C VAL A 869 1.35 14.96 10.23
N ILE A 870 1.03 14.73 11.52
CA ILE A 870 1.04 13.41 12.17
C ILE A 870 -0.29 12.67 11.92
N GLY A 871 -1.42 13.38 11.95
CA GLY A 871 -2.75 12.77 11.82
C GLY A 871 -3.86 13.73 11.39
N ALA A 872 -4.98 13.15 10.97
CA ALA A 872 -6.15 13.88 10.48
C ALA A 872 -7.46 13.16 10.81
N ASP A 873 -8.58 13.83 10.54
CA ASP A 873 -9.94 13.26 10.44
C ASP A 873 -10.57 12.72 11.75
N THR A 874 -9.98 12.95 12.93
CA THR A 874 -10.61 12.63 14.23
C THR A 874 -11.53 13.76 14.69
N GLU A 875 -12.84 13.52 14.80
CA GLU A 875 -13.82 14.52 15.29
C GLU A 875 -13.55 14.93 16.74
N VAL A 876 -13.64 16.24 17.00
CA VAL A 876 -13.65 16.87 18.33
C VAL A 876 -14.95 17.66 18.49
N LYS A 877 -15.80 17.25 19.44
CA LYS A 877 -17.15 17.80 19.61
C LYS A 877 -17.43 18.13 21.07
N ARG A 878 -17.92 19.34 21.37
CA ARG A 878 -18.39 19.69 22.72
C ARG A 878 -19.82 19.19 22.93
N GLU A 879 -20.10 18.63 24.10
CA GLU A 879 -21.40 18.03 24.45
C GLU A 879 -21.93 18.68 25.75
N GLY A 880 -22.58 19.84 25.61
CA GLY A 880 -22.92 20.71 26.75
C GLY A 880 -21.75 21.61 27.16
N GLU A 881 -21.75 22.12 28.39
CA GLU A 881 -20.69 23.03 28.84
C GLU A 881 -19.42 22.29 29.29
N ASP A 882 -19.60 21.18 30.01
CA ASP A 882 -18.51 20.48 30.71
C ASP A 882 -18.05 19.16 30.09
N ARG A 883 -18.55 18.78 28.90
CA ARG A 883 -18.06 17.57 28.20
C ARG A 883 -17.52 17.83 26.81
N LEU A 884 -16.55 17.01 26.43
CA LEU A 884 -15.88 16.98 25.13
C LEU A 884 -15.79 15.52 24.67
N ARG A 885 -16.25 15.21 23.46
CA ARG A 885 -16.05 13.94 22.80
C ARG A 885 -14.91 14.06 21.79
N VAL A 886 -13.99 13.10 21.77
CA VAL A 886 -12.87 13.03 20.82
C VAL A 886 -12.81 11.64 20.19
N GLY A 887 -13.26 11.53 18.95
CA GLY A 887 -13.64 10.25 18.34
C GLY A 887 -14.71 9.55 19.18
N ASP A 888 -14.42 8.33 19.63
CA ASP A 888 -15.32 7.51 20.45
C ASP A 888 -15.20 7.74 21.97
N LEU A 889 -14.28 8.60 22.44
CA LEU A 889 -14.00 8.80 23.87
C LEU A 889 -14.63 10.07 24.45
N THR A 890 -15.26 9.96 25.62
CA THR A 890 -15.87 11.08 26.37
C THR A 890 -14.90 11.62 27.43
N PHE A 891 -14.77 12.95 27.50
CA PHE A 891 -14.00 13.67 28.51
C PHE A 891 -14.88 14.71 29.24
N GLU A 892 -14.60 14.92 30.53
CA GLU A 892 -15.17 15.98 31.37
C GLU A 892 -14.16 17.11 31.60
N ARG A 893 -14.65 18.35 31.67
CA ARG A 893 -13.85 19.56 31.86
C ARG A 893 -13.34 19.66 33.30
N LEU A 894 -12.05 19.91 33.47
CA LEU A 894 -11.44 20.13 34.78
C LEU A 894 -11.47 21.62 35.19
N PRO A 895 -11.54 21.94 36.50
CA PRO A 895 -11.38 23.30 36.99
C PRO A 895 -10.03 23.91 36.60
N ASN A 896 -10.03 25.16 36.12
CA ASN A 896 -8.80 25.87 35.73
C ASN A 896 -8.06 26.46 36.95
N ILE A 897 -7.44 25.57 37.73
CA ILE A 897 -6.65 25.83 38.95
C ILE A 897 -5.21 25.32 38.77
N PRO A 898 -4.22 25.82 39.55
CA PRO A 898 -2.85 25.36 39.45
C PRO A 898 -2.71 23.86 39.80
N PRO A 899 -1.98 23.06 39.00
CA PRO A 899 -1.60 21.69 39.38
C PRO A 899 -0.85 21.62 40.71
N GLN A 900 -0.88 20.44 41.35
CA GLN A 900 -0.20 20.19 42.62
C GLN A 900 1.34 20.22 42.47
N GLU A 901 2.06 20.31 43.59
CA GLU A 901 3.52 20.18 43.57
C GLU A 901 3.96 18.72 43.42
N ILE A 902 5.09 18.53 42.73
CA ILE A 902 5.66 17.21 42.48
C ILE A 902 6.28 16.58 43.74
N PRO A 903 6.29 15.24 43.84
CA PRO A 903 7.10 14.55 44.85
C PRO A 903 8.58 14.94 44.76
N LYS A 904 9.20 15.32 45.89
CA LYS A 904 10.61 15.76 45.94
C LYS A 904 11.57 14.80 45.21
N ARG A 905 11.34 13.47 45.31
CA ARG A 905 12.13 12.41 44.66
C ARG A 905 12.18 12.51 43.12
N TRP A 906 11.21 13.17 42.47
CA TRP A 906 11.16 13.35 41.01
C TRP A 906 11.88 14.62 40.53
N ARG A 907 12.15 15.60 41.39
CA ARG A 907 12.77 16.87 40.99
C ARG A 907 14.10 16.68 40.27
N GLY A 908 14.94 15.76 40.76
CA GLY A 908 16.21 15.40 40.12
C GLY A 908 16.10 14.51 38.89
N LEU A 909 14.91 13.99 38.55
CA LEU A 909 14.66 13.22 37.32
C LEU A 909 14.25 14.10 36.15
N ILE A 910 13.50 15.18 36.42
CA ILE A 910 13.00 16.10 35.39
C ILE A 910 14.16 16.84 34.70
N GLY A 911 14.09 17.00 33.38
CA GLY A 911 15.10 17.67 32.56
C GLY A 911 15.30 17.05 31.18
N GLU A 912 16.32 17.51 30.49
CA GLU A 912 16.72 17.06 29.16
C GLU A 912 17.86 16.02 29.22
N TYR A 913 17.83 15.05 28.30
CA TYR A 913 18.84 14.01 28.16
C TYR A 913 19.12 13.72 26.68
N GLY A 914 20.32 13.25 26.34
CA GLY A 914 20.72 12.89 24.98
C GLY A 914 21.32 14.03 24.16
N TRP A 915 21.08 14.01 22.86
CA TRP A 915 21.78 14.82 21.85
C TRP A 915 20.93 16.00 21.36
N ASP A 916 21.58 17.01 20.79
CA ASP A 916 20.90 18.20 20.25
C ASP A 916 19.98 17.88 19.05
N HIS A 917 20.32 16.87 18.24
CA HIS A 917 19.49 16.40 17.13
C HIS A 917 18.35 15.46 17.56
N ASN A 918 18.38 14.93 18.78
CA ASN A 918 17.34 14.05 19.31
C ASN A 918 17.35 14.04 20.86
N THR A 919 16.66 15.02 21.45
CA THR A 919 16.58 15.20 22.91
C THR A 919 15.42 14.39 23.52
N LEU A 920 15.71 13.64 24.57
CA LEU A 920 14.74 13.02 25.46
C LEU A 920 14.39 13.99 26.59
N TYR A 921 13.12 14.38 26.70
CA TYR A 921 12.63 15.17 27.83
C TYR A 921 11.96 14.24 28.85
N ILE A 922 12.43 14.29 30.10
CA ILE A 922 11.69 13.77 31.26
C ILE A 922 10.99 14.95 31.91
N LEU A 923 9.66 14.91 31.92
CA LEU A 923 8.80 16.00 32.38
C LEU A 923 7.69 15.46 33.28
N GLU A 924 7.13 16.28 34.16
CA GLU A 924 5.93 15.91 34.92
C GLU A 924 4.69 16.49 34.23
N ASP A 925 3.61 15.73 34.21
CA ASP A 925 2.29 16.22 33.83
C ASP A 925 1.16 15.57 34.64
N ASN A 926 0.30 16.40 35.24
CA ASN A 926 -0.89 16.02 35.99
C ASN A 926 -0.68 14.86 37.00
N GLY A 927 0.47 14.88 37.70
CA GLY A 927 0.82 13.92 38.74
C GLY A 927 1.50 12.63 38.25
N LYS A 928 1.90 12.54 36.98
CA LYS A 928 2.71 11.44 36.42
C LYS A 928 3.97 11.97 35.76
N LEU A 929 5.05 11.19 35.73
CA LEU A 929 6.18 11.48 34.85
C LEU A 929 5.88 11.03 33.42
N TYR A 930 6.44 11.74 32.45
CA TYR A 930 6.34 11.47 31.02
C TYR A 930 7.74 11.48 30.40
N ALA A 931 7.95 10.59 29.44
CA ALA A 931 9.05 10.69 28.48
C ALA A 931 8.51 11.26 27.16
N LEU A 932 9.03 12.41 26.73
CA LEU A 932 8.87 12.89 25.36
C LEU A 932 10.16 12.53 24.61
N ILE A 933 10.05 11.58 23.67
CA ILE A 933 11.16 10.94 22.97
C ILE A 933 10.96 11.03 21.46
N GLU A 934 12.06 11.06 20.69
CA GLU A 934 12.05 11.29 19.23
C GLU A 934 11.22 12.53 18.86
N TRP A 935 11.35 13.63 19.63
CA TRP A 935 10.66 14.93 19.47
C TRP A 935 9.13 14.97 19.54
N PHE A 936 8.42 13.89 19.20
CA PHE A 936 6.95 13.90 19.04
C PHE A 936 6.22 12.96 20.01
N TYR A 937 6.84 11.85 20.43
CA TYR A 937 6.15 10.78 21.15
C TYR A 937 6.14 11.02 22.66
N ARG A 938 4.98 11.42 23.19
CA ARG A 938 4.76 11.71 24.61
C ARG A 938 4.20 10.45 25.33
N TYR A 939 5.01 9.77 26.13
CA TYR A 939 4.61 8.54 26.83
C TYR A 939 4.45 8.75 28.34
N PRO A 940 3.27 8.46 28.94
CA PRO A 940 3.12 8.42 30.39
C PRO A 940 3.94 7.27 30.98
N LEU A 941 4.69 7.54 32.04
CA LEU A 941 5.54 6.55 32.70
C LEU A 941 4.89 6.01 33.97
N LYS A 942 4.99 4.70 34.17
CA LYS A 942 4.59 4.04 35.42
C LYS A 942 5.80 3.88 36.34
N GLU A 943 5.74 4.42 37.55
CA GLU A 943 6.80 4.25 38.56
C GLU A 943 6.76 2.82 39.13
N VAL A 944 7.87 2.08 38.98
CA VAL A 944 8.05 0.73 39.54
C VAL A 944 8.88 0.79 40.83
N SER A 945 9.86 1.69 40.86
CA SER A 945 10.61 2.10 42.05
C SER A 945 11.22 3.49 41.81
N GLU A 946 11.86 4.08 42.82
CA GLU A 946 12.41 5.45 42.79
C GLU A 946 13.32 5.78 41.58
N ASN A 947 13.93 4.76 40.95
CA ASN A 947 14.83 4.91 39.81
C ASN A 947 14.42 4.08 38.59
N VAL A 948 13.28 3.37 38.62
CA VAL A 948 12.85 2.45 37.55
C VAL A 948 11.41 2.72 37.17
N PHE A 949 11.18 2.93 35.88
CA PHE A 949 9.89 3.25 35.30
C PHE A 949 9.60 2.36 34.08
N GLU A 950 8.32 2.13 33.78
CA GLU A 950 7.86 1.39 32.61
C GLU A 950 7.23 2.34 31.58
N PHE A 951 7.49 2.09 30.28
CA PHE A 951 6.68 2.63 29.19
C PHE A 951 5.29 1.96 29.17
N PRO A 952 4.26 2.59 28.58
CA PRO A 952 2.92 2.00 28.54
C PRO A 952 2.86 0.74 27.67
N ASN A 953 1.76 -0.02 27.78
CA ASN A 953 1.58 -1.29 27.06
C ASN A 953 1.39 -1.14 25.52
N TYR A 954 1.34 0.10 25.03
CA TYR A 954 1.12 0.54 23.64
C TYR A 954 2.29 1.39 23.11
N GLY A 955 2.26 1.76 21.83
CA GLY A 955 3.30 2.57 21.21
C GLY A 955 4.53 1.77 20.79
N LEU A 956 5.66 2.46 20.54
CA LEU A 956 6.87 1.82 20.00
C LEU A 956 7.70 1.11 21.08
N TYR A 957 7.62 1.58 22.34
CA TYR A 957 8.45 1.15 23.46
C TYR A 957 7.76 0.15 24.42
N HIS A 958 6.68 -0.51 23.99
CA HIS A 958 5.87 -1.29 24.92
C HIS A 958 6.62 -2.48 25.55
N GLY A 959 6.56 -2.58 26.88
CA GLY A 959 7.27 -3.62 27.65
C GLY A 959 8.76 -3.33 27.90
N GLU A 960 9.28 -2.22 27.39
CA GLU A 960 10.60 -1.69 27.77
C GLU A 960 10.43 -0.67 28.91
N GLY A 961 11.54 -0.28 29.55
CA GLY A 961 11.53 0.61 30.70
C GLY A 961 12.61 1.70 30.65
N LEU A 962 12.65 2.50 31.70
CA LEU A 962 13.64 3.54 31.95
C LEU A 962 14.29 3.30 33.32
N LYS A 963 15.62 3.42 33.38
CA LYS A 963 16.42 3.32 34.61
C LYS A 963 17.36 4.52 34.74
N PHE A 964 17.21 5.26 35.83
CA PHE A 964 18.01 6.45 36.12
C PHE A 964 19.25 6.12 36.96
N THR A 965 20.39 6.73 36.61
CA THR A 965 21.59 6.80 37.48
C THR A 965 21.61 8.19 38.13
N ARG A 966 21.92 8.29 39.43
CA ARG A 966 21.89 9.56 40.20
C ARG A 966 23.17 9.84 40.97
N THR A 967 23.43 11.12 41.23
CA THR A 967 24.33 11.61 42.27
C THR A 967 23.72 11.46 43.68
N PRO A 968 24.52 11.56 44.76
CA PRO A 968 24.01 11.50 46.14
C PRO A 968 23.02 12.60 46.54
N ASP A 969 23.03 13.77 45.87
CA ASP A 969 22.04 14.84 46.04
C ASP A 969 20.71 14.56 45.29
N GLY A 970 20.63 13.46 44.54
CA GLY A 970 19.41 12.98 43.91
C GLY A 970 19.16 13.49 42.49
N ARG A 971 20.08 14.26 41.89
CA ARG A 971 20.07 14.63 40.47
C ARG A 971 20.47 13.42 39.62
N ALA A 972 19.67 13.10 38.59
CA ALA A 972 20.01 12.03 37.65
C ALA A 972 21.06 12.51 36.63
N THR A 973 22.15 11.75 36.47
CA THR A 973 23.24 12.04 35.52
C THR A 973 22.96 11.50 34.13
N GLU A 974 22.11 10.49 34.03
CA GLU A 974 21.76 9.77 32.81
C GLU A 974 20.49 8.92 33.04
N VAL A 975 19.90 8.45 31.95
CA VAL A 975 18.84 7.46 31.94
C VAL A 975 19.10 6.44 30.82
N ASN A 976 19.13 5.15 31.15
CA ASN A 976 18.92 4.10 30.15
C ASN A 976 17.40 4.06 29.88
N ALA A 977 16.99 4.32 28.65
CA ALA A 977 15.61 4.20 28.21
C ALA A 977 15.55 3.23 27.01
N ALA A 978 14.87 2.10 27.18
CA ALA A 978 14.79 1.02 26.20
C ALA A 978 16.16 0.57 25.64
N GLU A 979 17.12 0.33 26.54
CA GLU A 979 18.50 -0.08 26.29
C GLU A 979 19.42 0.95 25.61
N VAL A 980 18.96 2.19 25.41
CA VAL A 980 19.78 3.32 24.93
C VAL A 980 20.07 4.27 26.09
N VAL A 981 21.34 4.67 26.27
CA VAL A 981 21.77 5.54 27.38
C VAL A 981 21.77 7.01 26.96
N PHE A 982 20.84 7.79 27.52
CA PHE A 982 20.75 9.23 27.34
C PHE A 982 21.40 9.94 28.55
N LYS A 983 22.55 10.59 28.34
CA LYS A 983 23.22 11.42 29.37
C LYS A 983 22.44 12.71 29.62
N ARG A 984 22.38 13.20 30.86
CA ARG A 984 21.71 14.48 31.17
C ARG A 984 22.41 15.63 30.44
N ARG A 985 21.61 16.53 29.89
CA ARG A 985 22.03 17.79 29.29
C ARG A 985 21.96 18.89 30.34
N GLU A 986 22.95 19.79 30.35
CA GLU A 986 22.92 21.01 31.16
C GLU A 986 22.49 22.17 30.25
N VAL A 987 21.27 22.68 30.45
CA VAL A 987 20.59 23.61 29.53
C VAL A 987 19.99 24.78 30.30
N GLY A 988 20.29 26.00 29.87
CA GLY A 988 19.93 27.22 30.58
C GLY A 988 20.77 27.43 31.83
N THR A 989 20.19 27.97 32.90
CA THR A 989 20.84 28.03 34.21
C THR A 989 20.33 27.00 35.21
N LYS A 990 21.09 26.81 36.29
CA LYS A 990 20.61 26.12 37.49
C LYS A 990 19.57 26.98 38.20
N ASP A 991 18.63 26.33 38.90
CA ASP A 991 17.59 27.02 39.66
C ASP A 991 18.18 28.07 40.62
N GLY A 992 17.80 29.34 40.43
CA GLY A 992 18.27 30.48 41.22
C GLY A 992 19.51 31.21 40.68
N GLU A 993 20.22 30.66 39.70
CA GLU A 993 21.30 31.36 38.99
C GLU A 993 20.71 32.19 37.82
N THR A 994 20.98 33.49 37.76
CA THR A 994 20.69 34.32 36.58
C THR A 994 21.72 34.04 35.48
N PHE A 995 21.25 33.88 34.24
CA PHE A 995 22.09 33.61 33.07
C PHE A 995 23.17 34.69 32.86
N LYS A 996 24.29 34.31 32.22
CA LYS A 996 25.39 35.21 31.89
C LYS A 996 25.97 34.85 30.52
N ILE A 997 25.96 35.79 29.58
CA ILE A 997 26.85 35.74 28.41
C ILE A 997 28.26 36.17 28.82
N LYS A 998 29.24 35.87 27.97
CA LYS A 998 30.49 36.61 27.92
C LYS A 998 30.34 37.71 26.86
N PRO A 999 30.28 39.01 27.23
CA PRO A 999 30.17 40.08 26.25
C PRO A 999 31.33 40.06 25.25
N VAL A 1000 31.03 40.25 23.95
CA VAL A 1000 32.06 40.23 22.89
C VAL A 1000 33.03 41.42 22.97
N LYS A 1001 32.67 42.47 23.73
CA LYS A 1001 33.44 43.68 24.01
C LYS A 1001 33.19 44.17 25.46
N PRO A 1002 34.11 44.93 26.06
CA PRO A 1002 33.89 45.54 27.38
C PRO A 1002 32.66 46.46 27.38
N ILE A 1003 31.80 46.34 28.39
CA ILE A 1003 30.51 47.04 28.44
C ILE A 1003 30.66 48.57 28.37
N ASP A 1004 31.73 49.15 28.93
CA ASP A 1004 31.92 50.60 28.91
C ASP A 1004 32.42 51.13 27.54
N GLU A 1005 33.12 50.31 26.75
CA GLU A 1005 33.40 50.62 25.33
C GLU A 1005 32.07 50.68 24.55
N LEU A 1006 31.20 49.70 24.79
CA LEU A 1006 29.88 49.63 24.18
C LEU A 1006 28.97 50.78 24.65
N ARG A 1007 29.07 51.19 25.92
CA ARG A 1007 28.32 52.32 26.49
C ARG A 1007 28.68 53.62 25.81
N ALA A 1008 29.98 53.93 25.74
CA ALA A 1008 30.46 55.14 25.07
C ALA A 1008 30.07 55.16 23.58
N LYS A 1009 30.22 54.03 22.88
CA LYS A 1009 29.84 53.87 21.47
C LYS A 1009 28.33 53.98 21.24
N ALA A 1010 27.49 53.50 22.15
CA ALA A 1010 26.04 53.54 22.02
C ALA A 1010 25.46 54.92 22.35
N LEU A 1011 26.00 55.61 23.36
CA LEU A 1011 25.62 57.00 23.70
C LEU A 1011 26.07 58.01 22.61
N ALA A 1012 27.15 57.72 21.89
CA ALA A 1012 27.57 58.50 20.72
C ALA A 1012 26.80 58.18 19.43
N ALA A 1013 25.79 57.29 19.47
CA ALA A 1013 25.01 56.88 18.31
C ALA A 1013 23.55 57.34 18.42
N ASN A 1014 22.94 57.65 17.28
CA ASN A 1014 21.53 58.03 17.19
C ASN A 1014 20.64 56.84 16.78
N PRO A 1015 19.38 56.77 17.24
CA PRO A 1015 18.40 55.80 16.73
C PRO A 1015 18.17 55.98 15.22
N PRO A 1016 17.74 54.93 14.50
CA PRO A 1016 17.43 55.01 13.08
C PRO A 1016 16.26 55.97 12.83
N VAL A 1017 16.35 56.76 11.75
CA VAL A 1017 15.37 57.80 11.43
C VAL A 1017 14.09 57.20 10.85
N GLU A 1018 12.97 57.39 11.55
CA GLU A 1018 11.66 56.87 11.13
C GLU A 1018 10.81 57.94 10.43
N GLN A 1019 10.16 57.55 9.33
CA GLN A 1019 9.18 58.35 8.61
C GLN A 1019 7.79 57.72 8.75
N GLY A 1020 6.78 58.54 9.03
CA GLY A 1020 5.41 58.09 9.30
C GLY A 1020 4.65 59.06 10.19
N ASP A 1021 3.34 58.84 10.29
CA ASP A 1021 2.48 59.48 11.29
C ASP A 1021 2.57 58.66 12.59
N PHE A 1022 2.96 59.32 13.69
CA PHE A 1022 3.24 58.69 14.97
C PHE A 1022 2.62 59.50 16.10
N ARG A 1023 2.09 58.81 17.10
CA ARG A 1023 1.63 59.42 18.34
C ARG A 1023 2.80 60.01 19.11
N GLU A 1024 2.50 61.09 19.83
CA GLU A 1024 3.33 61.61 20.89
C GLU A 1024 3.55 60.54 21.98
N ALA A 1025 4.74 60.52 22.59
CA ALA A 1025 5.09 59.55 23.62
C ALA A 1025 4.61 60.06 24.99
N ASN A 1026 3.79 59.26 25.67
CA ASN A 1026 3.33 59.50 27.03
C ASN A 1026 3.76 58.31 27.89
N LEU A 1027 5.00 58.36 28.39
CA LEU A 1027 5.61 57.31 29.20
C LEU A 1027 5.24 57.51 30.67
N THR A 1028 4.35 56.65 31.19
CA THR A 1028 3.93 56.65 32.59
C THR A 1028 4.60 55.52 33.37
N GLU A 1029 4.97 55.76 34.64
CA GLU A 1029 5.51 54.75 35.54
C GLU A 1029 4.41 53.81 36.07
N LEU A 1030 4.59 52.50 35.93
CA LEU A 1030 3.57 51.49 36.26
C LEU A 1030 3.09 51.56 37.72
N VAL A 1031 4.01 51.75 38.68
CA VAL A 1031 3.68 51.79 40.12
C VAL A 1031 2.97 53.06 40.58
N GLN A 1032 2.93 54.11 39.73
CA GLN A 1032 2.08 55.27 39.98
C GLN A 1032 0.61 54.99 39.65
N LEU A 1033 0.34 54.04 38.74
CA LEU A 1033 -1.01 53.62 38.35
C LEU A 1033 -1.55 52.46 39.22
N ASP A 1034 -0.70 51.48 39.58
CA ASP A 1034 -1.02 50.45 40.57
C ASP A 1034 0.20 50.13 41.46
N PRO A 1035 0.25 50.64 42.72
CA PRO A 1035 1.37 50.41 43.64
C PRO A 1035 1.42 48.97 44.19
N THR A 1036 0.55 48.06 43.73
CA THR A 1036 0.64 46.62 44.01
C THR A 1036 1.40 45.83 42.93
N ILE A 1037 1.80 46.46 41.82
CA ILE A 1037 2.77 45.90 40.89
C ILE A 1037 4.14 45.91 41.56
N LYS A 1038 4.88 44.79 41.53
CA LYS A 1038 6.27 44.75 42.01
C LYS A 1038 7.27 45.00 40.88
N LEU A 1039 8.42 45.56 41.23
CA LEU A 1039 9.54 45.83 40.32
C LEU A 1039 10.78 45.01 40.73
N ASP A 1040 11.38 44.30 39.77
CA ASP A 1040 12.65 43.57 39.88
C ASP A 1040 13.47 43.85 38.59
N ILE A 1041 13.75 45.14 38.38
CA ILE A 1041 14.27 45.69 37.13
C ILE A 1041 15.75 45.31 36.96
N ARG A 1042 16.01 44.22 36.24
CA ARG A 1042 17.31 43.54 36.23
C ARG A 1042 18.44 44.38 35.66
N TYR A 1043 18.14 45.24 34.70
CA TYR A 1043 19.10 46.15 34.07
C TYR A 1043 19.44 47.39 34.91
N ALA A 1044 18.77 47.60 36.05
CA ALA A 1044 19.19 48.56 37.09
C ALA A 1044 20.19 47.94 38.10
N THR A 1045 20.56 46.67 37.94
CA THR A 1045 21.48 45.92 38.80
C THR A 1045 22.50 45.15 37.95
N THR A 1046 23.40 44.38 38.57
CA THR A 1046 24.26 43.40 37.86
C THR A 1046 23.56 42.06 37.62
N ASN A 1047 22.29 41.91 38.02
CA ASN A 1047 21.53 40.67 38.02
C ASN A 1047 20.80 40.39 36.69
N ASN A 1048 21.50 40.60 35.58
CA ASN A 1048 21.05 40.39 34.18
C ASN A 1048 22.09 39.65 33.33
N PHE A 1049 21.76 39.27 32.09
CA PHE A 1049 22.57 38.43 31.20
C PHE A 1049 23.97 38.99 30.89
N THR A 1050 24.20 40.31 30.97
CA THR A 1050 25.53 40.90 30.73
C THR A 1050 26.38 41.05 32.00
N GLY A 1051 25.76 41.01 33.17
CA GLY A 1051 26.41 41.29 34.46
C GLY A 1051 26.61 42.77 34.80
N ALA A 1052 26.13 43.72 33.99
CA ALA A 1052 26.38 45.16 34.15
C ALA A 1052 25.11 46.00 34.39
N VAL A 1053 25.28 47.21 34.93
CA VAL A 1053 24.18 48.17 35.18
C VAL A 1053 23.98 49.11 33.98
N PHE A 1054 22.74 49.27 33.53
CA PHE A 1054 22.34 50.12 32.39
C PHE A 1054 21.44 51.27 32.83
N TYR A 1055 20.45 51.01 33.70
CA TYR A 1055 19.56 52.04 34.24
C TYR A 1055 20.10 52.54 35.60
N LYS A 1056 19.96 53.84 35.90
CA LYS A 1056 20.34 54.39 37.21
C LYS A 1056 19.24 54.23 38.27
N GLN A 1057 18.00 54.01 37.83
CA GLN A 1057 16.83 53.83 38.69
C GLN A 1057 16.11 52.51 38.35
N PRO A 1058 15.59 51.76 39.35
CA PRO A 1058 14.83 50.53 39.15
C PRO A 1058 13.35 50.81 38.85
N LYS A 1059 13.07 51.68 37.88
CA LYS A 1059 11.72 52.09 37.47
C LYS A 1059 11.22 51.32 36.25
N ALA A 1060 9.91 51.34 36.02
CA ALA A 1060 9.27 50.72 34.85
C ALA A 1060 8.28 51.68 34.20
N PHE A 1061 8.67 52.26 33.07
CA PHE A 1061 7.82 53.16 32.26
C PHE A 1061 7.21 52.43 31.07
N MET A 1062 5.99 52.79 30.68
CA MET A 1062 5.33 52.31 29.45
C MET A 1062 4.47 53.42 28.84
N GLN A 1063 4.11 53.33 27.55
CA GLN A 1063 3.09 54.20 26.97
C GLN A 1063 1.78 54.05 27.75
N HIS A 1064 1.15 55.16 28.14
CA HIS A 1064 0.00 55.16 29.06
C HIS A 1064 -1.08 54.08 28.77
N PRO A 1065 -1.56 53.87 27.52
CA PRO A 1065 -2.58 52.85 27.25
C PRO A 1065 -2.09 51.39 27.44
N ALA A 1066 -0.78 51.16 27.26
CA ALA A 1066 -0.14 49.88 27.55
C ALA A 1066 0.09 49.71 29.06
N ALA A 1067 0.42 50.80 29.77
CA ALA A 1067 0.53 50.82 31.23
C ALA A 1067 -0.82 50.45 31.90
N GLU A 1068 -1.92 51.07 31.46
CA GLU A 1068 -3.28 50.72 31.89
C GLU A 1068 -3.63 49.25 31.61
N ALA A 1069 -3.13 48.69 30.50
CA ALA A 1069 -3.35 47.27 30.17
C ALA A 1069 -2.62 46.32 31.12
N VAL A 1070 -1.38 46.66 31.54
CA VAL A 1070 -0.67 45.92 32.61
C VAL A 1070 -1.41 46.04 33.96
N VAL A 1071 -1.98 47.20 34.29
CA VAL A 1071 -2.78 47.38 35.51
C VAL A 1071 -4.03 46.49 35.51
N ARG A 1072 -4.75 46.41 34.38
CA ARG A 1072 -5.90 45.48 34.25
C ARG A 1072 -5.48 44.01 34.32
N ALA A 1073 -4.35 43.65 33.72
CA ALA A 1073 -3.75 42.32 33.84
C ALA A 1073 -3.39 41.97 35.30
N ASN A 1074 -2.82 42.93 36.05
CA ASN A 1074 -2.49 42.77 37.48
C ASN A 1074 -3.76 42.56 38.32
N ALA A 1075 -4.78 43.41 38.14
CA ALA A 1075 -6.07 43.24 38.79
C ALA A 1075 -6.70 41.86 38.50
N ARG A 1076 -6.57 41.36 37.26
CA ARG A 1076 -7.05 40.03 36.87
C ARG A 1076 -6.33 38.90 37.62
N VAL A 1077 -5.00 38.90 37.72
CA VAL A 1077 -4.27 37.86 38.48
C VAL A 1077 -4.39 38.01 40.01
N ARG A 1078 -4.60 39.22 40.53
CA ARG A 1078 -4.83 39.46 41.97
C ARG A 1078 -6.07 38.74 42.51
N SER A 1079 -7.10 38.56 41.67
CA SER A 1079 -8.26 37.71 41.99
C SER A 1079 -7.93 36.24 42.27
N ARG A 1080 -6.75 35.76 41.84
CA ARG A 1080 -6.23 34.40 42.00
C ARG A 1080 -5.13 34.27 43.05
N GLY A 1081 -4.86 35.32 43.84
CA GLY A 1081 -3.80 35.31 44.85
C GLY A 1081 -2.39 35.57 44.30
N LEU A 1082 -2.27 36.15 43.11
CA LEU A 1082 -1.00 36.40 42.40
C LEU A 1082 -0.86 37.89 42.05
N GLY A 1083 0.35 38.39 41.87
CA GLY A 1083 0.62 39.73 41.34
C GLY A 1083 1.63 39.70 40.20
N LEU A 1084 1.79 40.81 39.47
CA LEU A 1084 2.81 40.96 38.43
C LEU A 1084 4.13 41.50 39.00
N LEU A 1085 5.22 40.88 38.58
CA LEU A 1085 6.60 41.29 38.88
C LEU A 1085 7.28 41.71 37.58
N ILE A 1086 7.54 43.00 37.41
CA ILE A 1086 8.12 43.56 36.18
C ILE A 1086 9.64 43.46 36.23
N ASN A 1087 10.24 42.89 35.19
CA ASN A 1087 11.69 42.73 35.05
C ASN A 1087 12.32 43.72 34.06
N ASP A 1088 11.55 44.19 33.06
CA ASP A 1088 11.88 45.36 32.24
C ASP A 1088 10.61 45.93 31.56
N ALA A 1089 10.68 47.16 31.05
CA ALA A 1089 9.57 47.83 30.36
C ALA A 1089 10.09 48.69 29.20
N TYR A 1090 10.00 50.03 29.28
CA TYR A 1090 10.70 50.92 28.37
C TYR A 1090 12.22 50.78 28.52
N ARG A 1091 12.91 50.41 27.43
CA ARG A 1091 14.36 50.22 27.33
C ARG A 1091 14.90 51.24 26.32
N PRO A 1092 15.69 52.25 26.71
CA PRO A 1092 16.20 53.25 25.77
C PRO A 1092 16.94 52.61 24.59
N TRP A 1093 16.83 53.20 23.39
CA TRP A 1093 17.43 52.61 22.19
C TRP A 1093 18.94 52.32 22.32
N HIS A 1094 19.71 53.20 22.96
CA HIS A 1094 21.14 52.99 23.19
C HIS A 1094 21.42 51.74 24.06
N VAL A 1095 20.55 51.39 25.01
CA VAL A 1095 20.65 50.14 25.79
C VAL A 1095 20.36 48.93 24.91
N THR A 1096 19.34 49.01 24.04
CA THR A 1096 19.07 47.96 23.03
C THR A 1096 20.29 47.77 22.11
N LYS A 1097 20.96 48.87 21.72
CA LYS A 1097 22.20 48.83 20.96
C LYS A 1097 23.36 48.20 21.75
N MET A 1098 23.51 48.49 23.04
CA MET A 1098 24.53 47.85 23.88
C MET A 1098 24.30 46.33 23.97
N PHE A 1099 23.06 45.87 24.14
CA PHE A 1099 22.73 44.44 24.18
C PHE A 1099 23.13 43.74 22.88
N TRP A 1100 22.77 44.31 21.72
CA TRP A 1100 23.14 43.77 20.42
C TRP A 1100 24.65 43.81 20.12
N ASP A 1101 25.34 44.90 20.46
CA ASP A 1101 26.80 45.00 20.27
C ASP A 1101 27.58 44.16 21.32
N ALA A 1102 26.93 43.69 22.40
CA ALA A 1102 27.53 42.81 23.42
C ALA A 1102 27.32 41.31 23.16
N THR A 1103 26.21 40.93 22.55
CA THR A 1103 25.77 39.52 22.48
C THR A 1103 26.49 38.74 21.36
N PRO A 1104 26.99 37.51 21.63
CA PRO A 1104 27.48 36.58 20.60
C PRO A 1104 26.48 36.34 19.48
N GLY A 1105 26.96 36.04 18.26
CA GLY A 1105 26.12 35.98 17.05
C GLY A 1105 25.03 34.90 17.09
N ASP A 1106 25.36 33.79 17.74
CA ASP A 1106 24.55 32.60 18.02
C ASP A 1106 23.44 32.81 19.06
N LEU A 1107 23.48 33.92 19.82
CA LEU A 1107 22.51 34.23 20.86
C LEU A 1107 21.62 35.45 20.52
N LYS A 1108 21.62 35.89 19.25
CA LYS A 1108 20.98 37.16 18.85
C LYS A 1108 19.46 37.11 18.71
N ASP A 1109 18.86 35.93 18.73
CA ASP A 1109 17.40 35.80 18.70
C ASP A 1109 16.73 36.36 19.96
N PHE A 1110 17.46 36.39 21.08
CA PHE A 1110 17.04 36.96 22.37
C PHE A 1110 17.39 38.47 22.53
N VAL A 1111 17.90 39.14 21.49
CA VAL A 1111 18.20 40.59 21.55
C VAL A 1111 17.80 41.33 20.28
N ALA A 1112 16.86 42.27 20.41
CA ALA A 1112 16.35 43.04 19.27
C ALA A 1112 17.45 43.82 18.52
N ASN A 1113 17.48 43.69 17.20
CA ASN A 1113 18.42 44.40 16.33
C ASN A 1113 18.17 45.93 16.34
N PRO A 1114 19.11 46.76 16.81
CA PRO A 1114 18.93 48.20 16.98
C PRO A 1114 18.70 48.94 15.67
N ALA A 1115 19.06 48.36 14.51
CA ALA A 1115 18.75 48.95 13.20
C ALA A 1115 17.23 49.06 12.94
N ASN A 1116 16.41 48.24 13.61
CA ASN A 1116 14.95 48.21 13.50
C ASN A 1116 14.24 48.81 14.73
N GLY A 1117 15.01 49.17 15.76
CA GLY A 1117 14.51 49.40 17.12
C GLY A 1117 13.96 48.13 17.78
N SER A 1118 13.19 48.31 18.85
CA SER A 1118 12.45 47.24 19.54
C SER A 1118 11.14 47.81 20.08
N ARG A 1119 10.28 46.96 20.64
CA ARG A 1119 9.01 47.43 21.23
C ARG A 1119 9.22 48.06 22.61
N HIS A 1120 10.29 47.68 23.32
CA HIS A 1120 10.71 48.36 24.55
C HIS A 1120 11.13 49.81 24.30
N ASN A 1121 11.95 50.13 23.28
CA ASN A 1121 12.28 51.54 22.98
C ASN A 1121 11.09 52.33 22.42
N ARG A 1122 9.93 51.72 22.17
CA ARG A 1122 8.66 52.40 21.88
C ARG A 1122 7.75 52.53 23.11
N GLY A 1123 8.17 52.02 24.27
CA GLY A 1123 7.38 51.95 25.51
C GLY A 1123 6.20 50.97 25.44
N CYS A 1124 6.22 50.05 24.48
CA CYS A 1124 5.11 49.16 24.13
C CYS A 1124 5.47 47.66 24.27
N ALA A 1125 6.50 47.33 25.05
CA ALA A 1125 6.75 45.97 25.51
C ALA A 1125 7.07 45.96 27.00
N VAL A 1126 6.82 44.82 27.63
CA VAL A 1126 7.08 44.57 29.05
C VAL A 1126 7.53 43.13 29.25
N ASP A 1127 8.59 42.99 30.04
CA ASP A 1127 9.12 41.72 30.51
C ASP A 1127 8.62 41.50 31.94
N LEU A 1128 7.92 40.40 32.20
CA LEU A 1128 7.40 40.13 33.54
C LEU A 1128 7.21 38.65 33.86
N THR A 1129 7.09 38.39 35.17
CA THR A 1129 6.63 37.11 35.71
C THR A 1129 5.51 37.32 36.73
N LEU A 1130 4.97 36.23 37.26
CA LEU A 1130 4.01 36.22 38.36
C LEU A 1130 4.77 36.15 39.70
N TYR A 1131 4.20 36.71 40.76
CA TYR A 1131 4.61 36.46 42.14
C TYR A 1131 3.42 36.06 43.01
N ASP A 1132 3.64 35.30 44.08
CA ASP A 1132 2.60 34.85 45.01
C ASP A 1132 2.29 35.93 46.07
N LEU A 1133 1.03 36.30 46.27
CA LEU A 1133 0.67 37.38 47.21
C LEU A 1133 0.82 37.00 48.69
N LYS A 1134 0.93 35.71 49.02
CA LYS A 1134 1.02 35.20 50.40
C LYS A 1134 2.47 35.02 50.85
N THR A 1135 3.36 34.55 49.99
CA THR A 1135 4.81 34.48 50.28
C THR A 1135 5.54 35.76 49.89
N GLY A 1136 5.05 36.46 48.87
CA GLY A 1136 5.74 37.59 48.23
C GLY A 1136 6.76 37.16 47.17
N GLU A 1137 7.04 35.87 47.01
CA GLU A 1137 8.11 35.33 46.15
C GLU A 1137 7.70 35.22 44.67
N PRO A 1138 8.65 35.33 43.72
CA PRO A 1138 8.40 35.03 42.32
C PRO A 1138 7.94 33.58 42.11
N ILE A 1139 7.00 33.37 41.18
CA ILE A 1139 6.60 32.03 40.75
C ILE A 1139 7.71 31.44 39.88
N GLN A 1140 8.22 30.26 40.25
CA GLN A 1140 9.16 29.51 39.43
C GLN A 1140 8.47 29.04 38.14
N MET A 1141 9.04 29.43 36.99
CA MET A 1141 8.60 29.03 35.65
C MET A 1141 9.53 27.95 35.08
N VAL A 1142 9.41 27.58 33.80
CA VAL A 1142 10.25 26.56 33.14
C VAL A 1142 11.71 27.01 32.90
N ALA A 1143 11.93 28.31 32.80
CA ALA A 1143 13.23 28.97 32.67
C ALA A 1143 13.33 30.13 33.68
N GLY A 1144 14.53 30.66 33.90
CA GLY A 1144 14.68 31.99 34.50
C GLY A 1144 14.26 33.10 33.53
N TYR A 1145 13.99 34.31 34.04
CA TYR A 1145 14.04 35.51 33.19
C TYR A 1145 15.48 35.74 32.71
N ASP A 1146 15.65 36.35 31.54
CA ASP A 1146 16.95 36.69 30.93
C ASP A 1146 17.79 35.45 30.53
N GLU A 1147 17.17 34.26 30.47
CA GLU A 1147 17.81 32.97 30.15
C GLU A 1147 17.79 32.71 28.64
N PHE A 1148 18.95 32.75 27.96
CA PHE A 1148 19.02 32.50 26.52
C PHE A 1148 19.14 30.99 26.24
N SER A 1149 18.02 30.26 26.33
CA SER A 1149 17.98 28.80 26.13
C SER A 1149 16.63 28.32 25.54
N PRO A 1150 16.56 27.08 25.01
CA PRO A 1150 15.30 26.48 24.55
C PRO A 1150 14.17 26.46 25.61
N ARG A 1151 14.51 26.52 26.90
CA ARG A 1151 13.54 26.55 28.01
C ARG A 1151 12.69 27.82 28.01
N SER A 1152 13.18 28.89 27.39
CA SER A 1152 12.56 30.22 27.41
C SER A 1152 11.43 30.39 26.38
N PHE A 1153 11.29 29.45 25.44
CA PHE A 1153 10.26 29.52 24.40
C PHE A 1153 8.84 29.36 25.00
N PRO A 1154 7.82 30.11 24.51
CA PRO A 1154 6.44 30.07 25.03
C PRO A 1154 5.78 28.68 25.01
N MET A 1155 6.24 27.76 24.17
CA MET A 1155 5.70 26.40 24.04
C MET A 1155 6.60 25.30 24.63
N TYR A 1156 7.75 25.62 25.22
CA TYR A 1156 8.71 24.64 25.73
C TYR A 1156 8.02 23.52 26.56
N PRO A 1157 8.22 22.23 26.23
CA PRO A 1157 7.39 21.14 26.76
C PRO A 1157 7.85 20.61 28.13
N GLY A 1158 9.08 20.90 28.54
CA GLY A 1158 9.69 20.34 29.75
C GLY A 1158 9.13 20.89 31.07
N GLY A 1159 9.83 20.55 32.16
CA GLY A 1159 9.44 20.97 33.52
C GLY A 1159 8.17 20.29 34.04
N THR A 1160 7.47 20.97 34.94
CA THR A 1160 6.21 20.50 35.56
C THR A 1160 4.97 21.10 34.90
N SER A 1161 3.85 20.39 34.99
CA SER A 1161 2.52 20.91 34.66
C SER A 1161 2.22 22.23 35.38
N ARG A 1162 2.63 22.34 36.64
CA ARG A 1162 2.49 23.55 37.46
C ARG A 1162 3.22 24.75 36.86
N GLN A 1163 4.49 24.60 36.46
CA GLN A 1163 5.26 25.66 35.78
C GLN A 1163 4.63 26.06 34.44
N ARG A 1164 4.26 25.08 33.60
CA ARG A 1164 3.60 25.35 32.30
C ARG A 1164 2.24 26.03 32.48
N TRP A 1165 1.46 25.63 33.48
CA TRP A 1165 0.16 26.26 33.79
C TRP A 1165 0.30 27.73 34.21
N TYR A 1166 1.30 28.09 35.02
CA TYR A 1166 1.56 29.47 35.40
C TYR A 1166 2.04 30.34 34.22
N ARG A 1167 2.93 29.81 33.38
CA ARG A 1167 3.34 30.44 32.10
C ARG A 1167 2.13 30.72 31.21
N ASP A 1168 1.27 29.72 31.02
CA ASP A 1168 0.08 29.84 30.20
C ASP A 1168 -0.99 30.76 30.85
N LEU A 1169 -1.08 30.82 32.18
CA LEU A 1169 -1.94 31.79 32.89
C LEU A 1169 -1.47 33.22 32.63
N LEU A 1170 -0.17 33.48 32.79
CA LEU A 1170 0.45 34.78 32.51
C LEU A 1170 0.15 35.19 31.07
N ARG A 1171 0.49 34.33 30.10
CA ARG A 1171 0.24 34.58 28.67
C ARG A 1171 -1.22 34.93 28.37
N ARG A 1172 -2.17 34.07 28.77
CA ARG A 1172 -3.61 34.32 28.54
C ARG A 1172 -4.15 35.56 29.27
N THR A 1173 -3.49 35.99 30.34
CA THR A 1173 -3.86 37.22 31.06
C THR A 1173 -3.42 38.46 30.28
N MET A 1174 -2.20 38.47 29.75
CA MET A 1174 -1.68 39.56 28.91
C MET A 1174 -2.38 39.62 27.55
N GLU A 1175 -2.59 38.47 26.90
CA GLU A 1175 -3.33 38.37 25.63
C GLU A 1175 -4.76 38.94 25.74
N ALA A 1176 -5.44 38.71 26.87
CA ALA A 1176 -6.79 39.22 27.13
C ALA A 1176 -6.86 40.75 27.32
N GLU A 1177 -5.74 41.45 27.49
CA GLU A 1177 -5.65 42.91 27.66
C GLU A 1177 -5.00 43.62 26.45
N GLY A 1178 -4.77 42.90 25.34
CA GLY A 1178 -4.30 43.48 24.06
C GLY A 1178 -2.80 43.31 23.76
N PHE A 1179 -2.13 42.40 24.47
CA PHE A 1179 -0.74 42.02 24.18
C PHE A 1179 -0.62 40.78 23.29
N THR A 1180 0.55 40.59 22.68
CA THR A 1180 0.99 39.35 22.03
C THR A 1180 2.31 38.89 22.62
N ILE A 1181 2.45 37.59 22.89
CA ILE A 1181 3.71 36.98 23.36
C ILE A 1181 4.78 37.04 22.25
N TYR A 1182 6.06 37.24 22.63
CA TYR A 1182 7.18 37.10 21.70
C TYR A 1182 7.53 35.62 21.48
N GLU A 1183 7.90 35.23 20.27
CA GLU A 1183 8.00 33.82 19.86
C GLU A 1183 9.17 33.05 20.50
N PHE A 1184 10.19 33.76 21.00
CA PHE A 1184 11.37 33.18 21.66
C PHE A 1184 11.32 33.23 23.20
N GLU A 1185 10.43 34.05 23.79
CA GLU A 1185 10.51 34.45 25.21
C GLU A 1185 9.14 34.42 25.89
N TRP A 1186 8.95 33.54 26.88
CA TRP A 1186 7.65 33.37 27.57
C TRP A 1186 7.25 34.54 28.48
N TRP A 1187 8.19 35.45 28.79
CA TRP A 1187 8.00 36.61 29.66
C TRP A 1187 7.73 37.94 28.92
N HIS A 1188 8.04 38.01 27.62
CA HIS A 1188 8.02 39.26 26.84
C HIS A 1188 6.65 39.44 26.16
N PHE A 1189 6.01 40.59 26.41
CA PHE A 1189 4.71 40.92 25.86
C PHE A 1189 4.72 42.24 25.07
N ASP A 1190 4.47 42.15 23.76
CA ASP A 1190 4.28 43.28 22.85
C ASP A 1190 2.84 43.82 22.94
N PHE A 1191 2.63 45.12 23.18
CA PHE A 1191 1.31 45.76 23.11
C PHE A 1191 0.95 46.07 21.65
N GLY A 1192 -0.25 45.68 21.20
CA GLY A 1192 -0.59 45.66 19.76
C GLY A 1192 -0.45 46.99 19.00
N ASP A 1193 -0.53 48.13 19.68
CA ASP A 1193 -0.41 49.47 19.08
C ASP A 1193 1.04 49.97 18.89
N TRP A 1194 2.07 49.15 19.18
CA TRP A 1194 3.49 49.55 19.21
C TRP A 1194 4.00 50.27 17.95
N LYS A 1195 3.47 49.92 16.77
CA LYS A 1195 3.87 50.53 15.48
C LYS A 1195 3.51 52.02 15.36
N LYS A 1196 2.64 52.54 16.23
CA LYS A 1196 2.18 53.93 16.23
C LYS A 1196 3.07 54.88 17.05
N TYR A 1197 4.15 54.38 17.66
CA TYR A 1197 5.07 55.16 18.49
C TYR A 1197 6.49 55.09 17.93
N ARG A 1198 7.22 56.21 17.96
CA ARG A 1198 8.61 56.30 17.48
C ARG A 1198 9.58 55.54 18.39
N ILE A 1199 10.74 55.17 17.87
CA ILE A 1199 11.91 54.73 18.64
C ILE A 1199 12.37 55.87 19.55
N GLY A 1200 12.18 55.70 20.86
CA GLY A 1200 12.66 56.58 21.91
C GLY A 1200 14.08 56.24 22.37
N ASN A 1201 14.83 57.27 22.76
CA ASN A 1201 16.18 57.13 23.31
C ASN A 1201 16.40 57.93 24.62
N VAL A 1202 15.34 58.52 25.17
CA VAL A 1202 15.38 59.27 26.45
C VAL A 1202 15.76 58.36 27.61
N THR A 1203 16.46 58.89 28.62
CA THR A 1203 16.79 58.15 29.86
C THR A 1203 15.64 58.20 30.87
N PHE A 1204 15.71 57.35 31.90
CA PHE A 1204 14.72 57.34 32.98
C PHE A 1204 14.73 58.64 33.80
N GLU A 1205 15.88 59.32 33.85
CA GLU A 1205 16.02 60.60 34.54
C GLU A 1205 15.42 61.76 33.74
N GLU A 1206 15.39 61.66 32.41
CA GLU A 1206 14.74 62.65 31.53
C GLU A 1206 13.21 62.51 31.56
N ILE A 1207 12.69 61.29 31.76
CA ILE A 1207 11.24 61.04 31.94
C ILE A 1207 10.75 61.56 33.29
N ASP A 1208 11.53 61.38 34.36
CA ASP A 1208 11.23 61.82 35.75
C ASP A 1208 11.14 63.34 35.96
N HIS A 1209 11.37 64.14 34.91
CA HIS A 1209 11.37 65.61 34.96
C HIS A 1209 10.24 66.26 34.13
N HIS A 1210 9.26 65.45 33.70
CA HIS A 1210 8.10 65.84 32.91
C HIS A 1210 6.78 65.34 33.51
#